data_AF-A0A6J7DRF0-F1
#
_entry.id   AF-A0A6J7DRF0-F1
#
_cell.length_a   1.000
_cell.length_b   1.000
_cell.length_c   1.000
_cell.angle_alpha   90.00
_cell.angle_beta   90.00
_cell.angle_gamma   90.00
#
_symmetry.space_group_name_H-M   'P 1'
#
loop_
_entity.id
_entity.type
_entity.pdbx_description
1 polymer ?
#
loop_
_entity_poly.entity_id
_entity_poly.type
_entity_poly.pdbx_seq_one_letter_code
_entity_poly.pdbx_strand_id
1 'polypeptide(L)'
;MVGDRKSTRREIATWWDATAEEKAAVLELVDEVRALINTSHSPDGFNVGFNEGAAAGQTIPHLHVHVIPRYKSDVPDPRGGIRNVIPNLGNYLASKQSDQPALVTPRDGALFRQLGASLRHLAHDTIDLVVSFVQPSGVDLLGSLIDEALERGAHIRLLTTDYLCITDPSALGFFLDRVGTQEGGGSLEVRVFSDPSTSFHPKAYIFSASSTGEGVAFVGSSNISRSGISSGVEWNLRAQEISAITSEFTLLWNDNRSVPLTSKWLDDYIERRVVPTPKIKPQGEDSGEIEIDEVEESPIEPWGIQKEALAALTAARAEGHQAGLVVMATGLGKTWLAAFDSTRPSFKRVLFIAHREEILTQARDVYRRIRPSGSLTMFTGNERDISGDVVFASIQSLQRNLQSFEIDRFDYIVVDEFHHASAPTYVKVINHFEPKFLLGLTATPDRSDAADLLALCGDNLVYECGLVNGINLGLLSPLHYRAVKDIADYEEIPWRGGRFDIAALSEQLETQQRAKQIFDEWSALGGEHRRTIGFCCSITHAEFMAGFFCDLGVEAVAVHSGTTSAPRGESLERLDAGELPIIFTVDLFNEGVDIPALDIVLLLRPTESPIVFFQQLGRGLRAIAGKSHLDVLDLVGNHRSFLLKARLLAELVGSPYLTPRDAVAAAKGGYANLPEGCSIVIDLEVVELLEKLLGAPNNEDRIIEIARAWAESHDDVRPTALEIALATRRALDVKSAGGWFGLLSESGMLSDAEKAVFVIARDFLIDIEHGSYQKSFKLVTIQALIKSEALRKPTSLSDVCAVAKTIIYRDPRLLADLNDALGNFLDPSNPTTTEWQRYWQKNPISAWIGEDAKGSRAWFNLTGDQFALALEIPAELGETFDAMVAEITEYRLYRYLLSRVDKKDRQRRQPIALNGQQLDAAFAVEALLGIPNSIVFESAGGAGKSGIKRNPDYVAGIDVVLSRLRDLNAVILDAYVDSGNVKNLPIPDRRVHLGTDYALPLDLRGSTALEAIRKAMLKSMAKIGKAATATSAGGNSRKALRIQIENVQIYTPKDLANYLGGTLPLDELVGSLTSARSDTAS
;
A
#
# COMPACT_ATOMS: atom_id res chain seq x y z
N MET A 1 51.20 39.78 35.85
CA MET A 1 50.02 40.09 36.67
C MET A 1 48.81 40.08 35.76
N VAL A 2 48.14 38.94 35.75
CA VAL A 2 46.82 38.76 35.16
C VAL A 2 45.87 39.46 36.11
N GLY A 3 45.37 40.62 35.69
CA GLY A 3 44.28 41.33 36.36
C GLY A 3 43.01 41.07 35.58
N ASP A 4 42.11 40.33 36.20
CA ASP A 4 40.71 40.15 35.83
C ASP A 4 40.12 41.41 35.16
N ARG A 5 39.80 41.29 33.87
CA ARG A 5 38.61 41.95 33.31
C ARG A 5 37.78 40.87 32.66
N LYS A 6 36.83 40.31 33.43
CA LYS A 6 35.57 39.82 32.89
C LYS A 6 35.00 40.94 32.00
N SER A 7 35.21 40.83 30.69
CA SER A 7 34.40 41.55 29.72
C SER A 7 33.04 40.87 29.75
N THR A 8 32.11 41.50 30.46
CA THR A 8 30.67 41.24 30.36
C THR A 8 30.25 41.51 28.92
N ARG A 9 30.30 40.50 28.04
CA ARG A 9 29.70 40.58 26.71
C ARG A 9 28.20 40.53 26.90
N ARG A 10 27.61 41.71 27.12
CA ARG A 10 26.18 41.89 27.11
C ARG A 10 25.71 41.67 25.68
N GLU A 11 24.97 40.59 25.46
CA GLU A 11 24.33 40.32 24.18
C GLU A 11 23.13 41.26 24.03
N ILE A 12 23.06 41.96 22.90
CA ILE A 12 22.03 42.94 22.59
C ILE A 12 21.38 42.57 21.25
N ALA A 13 20.05 42.48 21.26
CA ALA A 13 19.27 42.01 20.11
C ALA A 13 19.13 43.10 19.04
N THR A 14 19.02 44.36 19.47
CA THR A 14 18.75 45.52 18.60
C THR A 14 19.69 46.69 18.89
N TRP A 15 19.77 47.65 17.96
CA TRP A 15 20.49 48.91 18.17
C TRP A 15 19.94 49.69 19.38
N TRP A 16 18.66 49.55 19.68
CA TRP A 16 18.00 50.29 20.75
C TRP A 16 18.37 49.78 22.14
N ASP A 17 18.79 48.52 22.24
CA ASP A 17 19.21 47.88 23.49
C ASP A 17 20.62 48.32 23.94
N ALA A 18 21.41 48.91 23.05
CA ALA A 18 22.75 49.42 23.32
C ALA A 18 22.73 50.72 24.15
N THR A 19 23.62 50.83 25.15
CA THR A 19 23.83 52.07 25.91
C THR A 19 24.43 53.17 25.04
N ALA A 20 24.44 54.41 25.52
CA ALA A 20 25.05 55.52 24.80
C ALA A 20 26.55 55.29 24.55
N GLU A 21 27.25 54.71 25.53
CA GLU A 21 28.67 54.34 25.44
C GLU A 21 28.89 53.21 24.44
N GLU A 22 28.02 52.19 24.43
CA GLU A 22 28.10 51.07 23.48
C GLU A 22 27.86 51.56 22.04
N LYS A 23 26.86 52.43 21.82
CA LYS A 23 26.60 53.05 20.51
C LYS A 23 27.79 53.88 20.02
N ALA A 24 28.40 54.65 20.91
CA ALA A 24 29.59 55.44 20.58
C ALA A 24 30.77 54.54 20.20
N ALA A 25 31.02 53.48 20.97
CA ALA A 25 32.09 52.51 20.68
C ALA A 25 31.86 51.75 19.37
N VAL A 26 30.61 51.39 19.04
CA VAL A 26 30.28 50.75 17.75
C VAL A 26 30.52 51.71 16.58
N LEU A 27 30.18 52.98 16.70
CA LEU A 27 30.46 53.98 15.65
C LEU A 27 31.96 54.26 15.51
N GLU A 28 32.72 54.29 16.61
CA GLU A 28 34.18 54.39 16.58
C GLU A 28 34.80 53.18 15.84
N LEU A 29 34.28 51.97 16.09
CA LEU A 29 34.69 50.77 15.37
C LEU A 29 34.34 50.81 13.88
N VAL A 30 33.19 51.38 13.50
CA VAL A 30 32.84 51.61 12.09
C VAL A 30 33.87 52.51 11.40
N ASP A 31 34.34 53.57 12.08
CA ASP A 31 35.38 54.44 11.54
C ASP A 31 36.72 53.71 11.40
N GLU A 32 37.11 52.87 12.37
CA GLU A 32 38.31 52.03 12.28
C GLU A 32 38.24 51.04 11.10
N VAL A 33 37.11 50.32 10.97
CA VAL A 33 36.88 49.36 9.89
C VAL A 33 36.89 50.07 8.53
N ARG A 34 36.24 51.22 8.42
CA ARG A 34 36.25 52.03 7.20
C ARG A 34 37.68 52.45 6.83
N ALA A 35 38.49 52.88 7.80
CA ALA A 35 39.88 53.26 7.57
C ALA A 35 40.71 52.07 7.04
N LEU A 36 40.57 50.89 7.66
CA LEU A 36 41.23 49.65 7.24
C LEU A 36 40.83 49.23 5.82
N ILE A 37 39.54 49.28 5.50
CA ILE A 37 39.02 48.98 4.15
C ILE A 37 39.55 50.00 3.14
N ASN A 38 39.63 51.28 3.50
CA ASN A 38 40.21 52.31 2.64
C ASN A 38 41.68 52.02 2.31
N THR A 39 42.48 51.65 3.31
CA THR A 39 43.89 51.33 3.11
C THR A 39 44.08 50.07 2.25
N SER A 40 43.24 49.06 2.43
CA SER A 40 43.42 47.74 1.80
C SER A 40 42.76 47.61 0.42
N HIS A 41 41.69 48.35 0.18
CA HIS A 41 40.82 48.13 -0.98
C HIS A 41 40.47 49.39 -1.78
N SER A 42 40.78 50.60 -1.28
CA SER A 42 40.58 51.88 -1.98
C SER A 42 39.19 52.06 -2.66
N PRO A 43 38.07 51.88 -1.94
CA PRO A 43 36.74 52.07 -2.50
C PRO A 43 36.42 53.55 -2.80
N ASP A 44 35.51 53.76 -3.76
CA ASP A 44 35.02 55.09 -4.14
C ASP A 44 33.97 55.67 -3.17
N GLY A 45 33.37 54.82 -2.32
CA GLY A 45 32.36 55.21 -1.33
C GLY A 45 31.99 54.09 -0.36
N PHE A 46 31.06 54.35 0.56
CA PHE A 46 30.59 53.38 1.56
C PHE A 46 29.10 53.51 1.83
N ASN A 47 28.46 52.37 2.13
CA ASN A 47 27.16 52.32 2.80
C ASN A 47 27.32 51.70 4.20
N VAL A 48 26.67 52.26 5.21
CA VAL A 48 26.66 51.72 6.58
C VAL A 48 25.21 51.56 7.05
N GLY A 49 24.86 50.41 7.63
CA GLY A 49 23.50 50.14 8.12
C GLY A 49 23.40 48.89 8.99
N PHE A 50 22.24 48.72 9.62
CA PHE A 50 21.88 47.55 10.44
C PHE A 50 20.40 47.20 10.21
N ASN A 51 20.03 45.93 10.39
CA ASN A 51 18.66 45.45 10.25
C ASN A 51 18.07 45.11 11.62
N GLU A 52 16.78 45.37 11.83
CA GLU A 52 16.06 45.07 13.07
C GLU A 52 14.73 44.36 12.78
N GLY A 53 14.57 43.16 13.33
CA GLY A 53 13.40 42.31 13.14
C GLY A 53 13.42 41.56 11.80
N ALA A 54 12.68 40.45 11.76
CA ALA A 54 12.56 39.61 10.56
C ALA A 54 12.00 40.40 9.36
N ALA A 55 11.10 41.35 9.60
CA ALA A 55 10.53 42.21 8.57
C ALA A 55 11.57 43.14 7.90
N ALA A 56 12.66 43.50 8.59
CA ALA A 56 13.76 44.27 8.02
C ALA A 56 14.90 43.36 7.50
N GLY A 57 14.73 42.05 7.49
CA GLY A 57 15.74 41.08 7.06
C GLY A 57 16.80 40.76 8.11
N GLN A 58 16.51 40.90 9.41
CA GLN A 58 17.40 40.40 10.47
C GLN A 58 17.31 38.87 10.51
N THR A 59 18.38 38.19 10.09
CA THR A 59 18.46 36.72 10.04
C THR A 59 19.01 36.09 11.32
N ILE A 60 19.72 36.87 12.15
CA ILE A 60 20.28 36.42 13.43
C ILE A 60 19.86 37.42 14.52
N PRO A 61 19.34 36.97 15.68
CA PRO A 61 18.75 37.84 16.70
C PRO A 61 19.80 38.56 17.59
N HIS A 62 20.83 39.14 16.98
CA HIS A 62 21.77 40.06 17.63
C HIS A 62 22.08 41.27 16.73
N LEU A 63 22.48 42.39 17.34
CA LEU A 63 22.88 43.60 16.62
C LEU A 63 24.15 43.35 15.79
N HIS A 64 24.04 43.50 14.47
CA HIS A 64 25.17 43.59 13.55
C HIS A 64 25.12 44.91 12.77
N VAL A 65 26.27 45.55 12.57
CA VAL A 65 26.41 46.75 11.74
C VAL A 65 27.26 46.42 10.52
N HIS A 66 26.71 46.65 9.33
CA HIS A 66 27.37 46.39 8.06
C HIS A 66 28.11 47.64 7.60
N VAL A 67 29.38 47.50 7.20
CA VAL A 67 30.18 48.54 6.55
C VAL A 67 30.54 48.03 5.16
N ILE A 68 29.89 48.56 4.13
CA ILE A 68 29.93 48.01 2.78
C ILE A 68 30.69 48.98 1.85
N PRO A 69 31.89 48.63 1.37
CA PRO A 69 32.61 49.44 0.37
C PRO A 69 31.90 49.43 -0.97
N ARG A 70 31.92 50.57 -1.67
CA ARG A 70 31.30 50.78 -2.99
C ARG A 70 32.31 51.27 -4.00
N TYR A 71 32.17 50.84 -5.24
CA TYR A 71 33.04 51.24 -6.37
C TYR A 71 32.21 51.86 -7.49
N LYS A 72 32.80 52.77 -8.24
CA LYS A 72 32.15 53.33 -9.44
C LYS A 72 31.77 52.19 -10.39
N SER A 73 30.49 52.12 -10.74
CA SER A 73 29.92 51.12 -11.64
C SER A 73 29.81 49.70 -11.06
N ASP A 74 29.95 49.52 -9.74
CA ASP A 74 29.67 48.22 -9.10
C ASP A 74 28.21 47.77 -9.25
N VAL A 75 27.31 48.74 -9.44
CA VAL A 75 25.92 48.55 -9.86
C VAL A 75 25.57 49.52 -10.99
N PRO A 76 24.64 49.16 -11.90
CA PRO A 76 24.25 50.02 -13.03
C PRO A 76 23.68 51.40 -12.63
N ASP A 77 22.97 51.48 -11.51
CA ASP A 77 22.49 52.75 -10.93
C ASP A 77 22.67 52.73 -9.39
N PRO A 78 23.57 53.54 -8.81
CA PRO A 78 23.80 53.55 -7.37
C PRO A 78 22.68 54.22 -6.56
N ARG A 79 21.67 54.83 -7.19
CA ARG A 79 20.54 55.52 -6.54
C ARG A 79 19.53 54.50 -5.97
N GLY A 80 19.94 53.81 -4.91
CA GLY A 80 19.19 52.78 -4.19
C GLY A 80 19.74 52.44 -2.79
N GLY A 81 20.93 52.96 -2.47
CA GLY A 81 21.60 52.71 -1.21
C GLY A 81 21.95 51.23 -1.02
N ILE A 82 21.73 50.73 0.20
CA ILE A 82 21.98 49.33 0.58
C ILE A 82 21.08 48.36 -0.20
N ARG A 83 19.90 48.77 -0.66
CA ARG A 83 18.93 47.87 -1.32
C ARG A 83 19.36 47.37 -2.70
N ASN A 84 20.36 47.99 -3.32
CA ASN A 84 20.98 47.49 -4.57
C ASN A 84 21.97 46.33 -4.34
N VAL A 85 22.25 45.94 -3.09
CA VAL A 85 23.02 44.72 -2.80
C VAL A 85 22.20 43.46 -3.16
N ILE A 86 20.87 43.57 -3.18
CA ILE A 86 19.96 42.52 -3.65
C ILE A 86 19.50 42.91 -5.07
N PRO A 87 19.75 42.08 -6.10
CA PRO A 87 19.29 42.36 -7.45
C PRO A 87 17.79 42.68 -7.49
N ASN A 88 17.41 43.74 -8.21
CA ASN A 88 16.02 44.20 -8.45
C ASN A 88 15.32 45.02 -7.34
N LEU A 89 15.92 45.25 -6.16
CA LEU A 89 15.23 45.95 -5.05
C LEU A 89 15.57 47.43 -4.85
N GLY A 90 16.44 48.03 -5.67
CA GLY A 90 17.01 49.36 -5.38
C GLY A 90 16.85 50.45 -6.43
N ASN A 91 16.08 50.27 -7.52
CA ASN A 91 15.87 51.35 -8.48
C ASN A 91 14.54 52.09 -8.26
N TYR A 92 14.54 53.10 -7.38
CA TYR A 92 13.36 53.95 -7.11
C TYR A 92 12.95 54.87 -8.29
N LEU A 93 13.78 54.94 -9.34
CA LEU A 93 13.58 55.77 -10.52
C LEU A 93 13.44 54.93 -11.81
N ALA A 94 13.42 53.59 -11.71
CA ALA A 94 12.96 52.75 -12.81
C ALA A 94 11.49 53.13 -13.01
N SER A 95 11.25 53.96 -14.02
CA SER A 95 9.91 54.17 -14.57
C SER A 95 9.24 52.81 -14.66
N LYS A 96 8.09 52.66 -14.00
CA LYS A 96 7.16 51.54 -14.17
C LYS A 96 7.33 50.99 -15.58
N GLN A 97 7.90 49.81 -15.70
CA GLN A 97 8.06 49.15 -16.98
C GLN A 97 6.65 48.91 -17.51
N SER A 98 6.26 49.78 -18.44
CA SER A 98 5.01 49.89 -19.19
C SER A 98 3.74 49.27 -18.60
N ASP A 99 2.73 50.13 -18.38
CA ASP A 99 1.29 49.81 -18.37
C ASP A 99 0.79 49.21 -19.72
N GLN A 100 1.65 48.55 -20.51
CA GLN A 100 1.26 47.95 -21.78
C GLN A 100 0.76 46.53 -21.58
N PRO A 101 -0.39 46.17 -22.17
CA PRO A 101 -0.89 44.80 -22.12
C PRO A 101 0.11 43.85 -22.80
N ALA A 102 0.44 42.75 -22.13
CA ALA A 102 1.37 41.75 -22.64
C ALA A 102 0.61 40.57 -23.26
N LEU A 103 1.00 40.14 -24.45
CA LEU A 103 0.44 38.94 -25.08
C LEU A 103 0.91 37.68 -24.32
N VAL A 104 -0.04 36.83 -23.93
CA VAL A 104 0.17 35.55 -23.26
C VAL A 104 -0.54 34.47 -24.07
N THR A 105 0.22 33.50 -24.58
CA THR A 105 -0.30 32.35 -25.32
C THR A 105 -0.18 31.08 -24.48
N PRO A 106 -1.03 30.05 -24.69
CA PRO A 106 -0.88 28.76 -24.02
C PRO A 106 0.43 28.02 -24.33
N ARG A 107 1.11 28.37 -25.44
CA ARG A 107 2.36 27.73 -25.87
C ARG A 107 3.36 27.58 -24.72
N ASP A 108 3.98 26.41 -24.67
CA ASP A 108 4.96 26.03 -23.66
C ASP A 108 4.45 26.20 -22.22
N GLY A 109 3.13 26.14 -21.99
CA GLY A 109 2.50 26.27 -20.67
C GLY A 109 2.51 27.68 -20.09
N ALA A 110 2.79 28.72 -20.88
CA ALA A 110 2.97 30.07 -20.36
C ALA A 110 1.71 30.68 -19.72
N LEU A 111 0.52 30.42 -20.28
CA LEU A 111 -0.74 30.85 -19.67
C LEU A 111 -1.00 30.10 -18.36
N PHE A 112 -0.85 28.77 -18.37
CA PHE A 112 -0.99 27.93 -17.17
C PHE A 112 -0.14 28.43 -16.01
N ARG A 113 1.17 28.64 -16.22
CA ARG A 113 2.08 29.15 -15.19
C ARG A 113 1.64 30.51 -14.64
N GLN A 114 1.18 31.42 -15.51
CA GLN A 114 0.73 32.75 -15.08
C GLN A 114 -0.60 32.74 -14.32
N LEU A 115 -1.54 31.88 -14.71
CA LEU A 115 -2.77 31.65 -13.96
C LEU A 115 -2.46 31.02 -12.60
N GLY A 116 -1.59 30.01 -12.54
CA GLY A 116 -1.15 29.38 -11.29
C GLY A 116 -0.45 30.35 -10.35
N ALA A 117 0.48 31.16 -10.86
CA ALA A 117 1.11 32.23 -10.09
C ALA A 117 0.08 33.23 -9.55
N SER A 118 -0.95 33.58 -10.33
CA SER A 118 -1.99 34.51 -9.91
C SER A 118 -2.93 33.91 -8.86
N LEU A 119 -3.28 32.62 -8.97
CA LEU A 119 -4.09 31.88 -7.99
C LEU A 119 -3.37 31.75 -6.63
N ARG A 120 -2.05 31.55 -6.64
CA ARG A 120 -1.21 31.44 -5.43
C ARG A 120 -0.82 32.77 -4.80
N HIS A 121 -0.97 33.90 -5.52
CA HIS A 121 -0.46 35.19 -5.07
C HIS A 121 -1.23 35.72 -3.84
N LEU A 122 -0.52 35.97 -2.73
CA LEU A 122 -1.12 36.34 -1.45
C LEU A 122 -2.02 37.58 -1.49
N ALA A 123 -1.72 38.57 -2.35
CA ALA A 123 -2.54 39.78 -2.47
C ALA A 123 -3.84 39.57 -3.24
N HIS A 124 -3.97 38.50 -4.03
CA HIS A 124 -5.19 38.24 -4.79
C HIS A 124 -6.18 37.49 -3.91
N ASP A 125 -7.04 38.21 -3.22
CA ASP A 125 -8.10 37.66 -2.35
C ASP A 125 -9.47 37.63 -3.06
N THR A 126 -9.59 38.23 -4.24
CA THR A 126 -10.80 38.25 -5.06
C THR A 126 -10.46 37.76 -6.47
N ILE A 127 -11.13 36.69 -6.90
CA ILE A 127 -10.86 35.98 -8.15
C ILE A 127 -12.16 35.84 -8.95
N ASP A 128 -12.23 36.50 -10.10
CA ASP A 128 -13.40 36.47 -10.98
C ASP A 128 -13.06 35.76 -12.29
N LEU A 129 -13.76 34.67 -12.56
CA LEU A 129 -13.57 33.83 -13.74
C LEU A 129 -14.83 33.89 -14.58
N VAL A 130 -14.72 34.29 -15.85
CA VAL A 130 -15.82 34.18 -16.82
C VAL A 130 -15.34 33.43 -18.04
N VAL A 131 -15.97 32.31 -18.36
CA VAL A 131 -15.60 31.48 -19.53
C VAL A 131 -16.82 30.93 -20.23
N SER A 132 -16.69 30.74 -21.54
CA SER A 132 -17.79 30.29 -22.40
C SER A 132 -18.09 28.80 -22.23
N PHE A 133 -17.10 28.03 -21.78
CA PHE A 133 -17.31 26.66 -21.35
C PHE A 133 -16.22 26.19 -20.39
N VAL A 134 -16.50 25.07 -19.72
CA VAL A 134 -15.58 24.37 -18.83
C VAL A 134 -15.54 22.89 -19.21
N GLN A 135 -14.33 22.35 -19.40
CA GLN A 135 -14.09 20.94 -19.70
C GLN A 135 -13.34 20.26 -18.55
N PRO A 136 -13.46 18.92 -18.36
CA PRO A 136 -12.76 18.19 -17.31
C PRO A 136 -11.24 18.35 -17.44
N SER A 137 -10.73 18.34 -18.68
CA SER A 137 -9.31 18.54 -18.96
C SER A 137 -8.75 19.90 -18.53
N GLY A 138 -9.60 20.92 -18.36
CA GLY A 138 -9.21 22.21 -17.78
C GLY A 138 -9.28 22.23 -16.27
N VAL A 139 -10.26 21.53 -15.69
CA VAL A 139 -10.34 21.28 -14.23
C VAL A 139 -9.11 20.51 -13.76
N ASP A 140 -8.60 19.57 -14.55
CA ASP A 140 -7.38 18.81 -14.23
C ASP A 140 -6.13 19.69 -14.12
N LEU A 141 -6.13 20.85 -14.78
CA LEU A 141 -5.04 21.81 -14.70
C LEU A 141 -5.24 22.77 -13.52
N LEU A 142 -6.44 23.34 -13.36
CA LEU A 142 -6.68 24.44 -12.41
C LEU A 142 -7.29 24.02 -11.07
N GLY A 143 -7.83 22.81 -10.95
CA GLY A 143 -8.63 22.38 -9.81
C GLY A 143 -7.88 22.47 -8.49
N SER A 144 -6.67 21.91 -8.43
CA SER A 144 -5.81 22.00 -7.24
C SER A 144 -5.42 23.43 -6.90
N LEU A 145 -5.15 24.27 -7.91
CA LEU A 145 -4.81 25.68 -7.71
C LEU A 145 -5.99 26.49 -7.16
N ILE A 146 -7.22 26.11 -7.54
CA ILE A 146 -8.46 26.71 -7.02
C ILE A 146 -8.65 26.29 -5.56
N ASP A 147 -8.40 25.02 -5.23
CA ASP A 147 -8.44 24.52 -3.85
C ASP A 147 -7.41 25.26 -2.97
N GLU A 148 -6.16 25.40 -3.43
CA GLU A 148 -5.13 26.19 -2.75
C GLU A 148 -5.56 27.65 -2.51
N ALA A 149 -6.23 28.27 -3.48
CA ALA A 149 -6.73 29.64 -3.34
C ALA A 149 -7.88 29.74 -2.32
N LEU A 150 -8.78 28.77 -2.28
CA LEU A 150 -9.88 28.71 -1.31
C LEU A 150 -9.36 28.47 0.12
N GLU A 151 -8.42 27.54 0.29
CA GLU A 151 -7.76 27.26 1.57
C GLU A 151 -7.02 28.49 2.11
N ARG A 152 -6.43 29.30 1.22
CA ARG A 152 -5.79 30.58 1.56
C ARG A 152 -6.78 31.66 2.02
N GLY A 153 -8.07 31.49 1.78
CA GLY A 153 -9.10 32.46 2.14
C GLY A 153 -9.60 33.32 0.98
N ALA A 154 -9.32 32.97 -0.28
CA ALA A 154 -9.76 33.78 -1.43
C ALA A 154 -11.26 33.61 -1.72
N HIS A 155 -11.88 34.67 -2.22
CA HIS A 155 -13.26 34.68 -2.72
C HIS A 155 -13.25 34.52 -4.24
N ILE A 156 -13.80 33.41 -4.72
CA ILE A 156 -13.80 33.01 -6.13
C ILE A 156 -15.23 33.07 -6.69
N ARG A 157 -15.42 33.73 -7.82
CA ARG A 157 -16.67 33.78 -8.57
C ARG A 157 -16.46 33.22 -9.96
N LEU A 158 -17.16 32.14 -10.31
CA LEU A 158 -17.14 31.54 -11.65
C LEU A 158 -18.46 31.79 -12.37
N LEU A 159 -18.41 32.45 -13.52
CA LEU A 159 -19.53 32.62 -14.44
C LEU A 159 -19.28 31.83 -15.72
N THR A 160 -20.19 30.91 -16.04
CA THR A 160 -20.20 30.21 -17.33
C THR A 160 -21.59 30.26 -17.97
N THR A 161 -21.87 29.45 -18.99
CA THR A 161 -23.13 29.45 -19.73
C THR A 161 -23.56 28.04 -20.12
N ASP A 162 -24.85 27.89 -20.40
CA ASP A 162 -25.44 26.72 -21.05
C ASP A 162 -25.59 26.91 -22.58
N TYR A 163 -25.13 28.03 -23.12
CA TYR A 163 -25.06 28.29 -24.55
C TYR A 163 -24.28 27.17 -25.27
N LEU A 164 -24.87 26.63 -26.33
CA LEU A 164 -24.39 25.45 -27.08
C LEU A 164 -24.22 24.16 -26.27
N CYS A 165 -24.53 24.15 -24.97
CA CYS A 165 -24.44 22.98 -24.09
C CYS A 165 -23.06 22.28 -24.14
N ILE A 166 -22.01 23.05 -24.34
CA ILE A 166 -20.63 22.56 -24.48
C ILE A 166 -20.07 22.09 -23.14
N THR A 167 -20.23 22.93 -22.10
CA THR A 167 -19.69 22.70 -20.75
C THR A 167 -20.00 21.29 -20.26
N ASP A 168 -18.98 20.60 -19.77
CA ASP A 168 -19.13 19.23 -19.30
C ASP A 168 -19.82 19.17 -17.93
N PRO A 169 -20.80 18.27 -17.73
CA PRO A 169 -21.49 18.14 -16.45
C PRO A 169 -20.58 17.77 -15.27
N SER A 170 -19.56 16.94 -15.47
CA SER A 170 -18.63 16.58 -14.40
C SER A 170 -17.74 17.75 -13.99
N ALA A 171 -17.37 18.62 -14.94
CA ALA A 171 -16.65 19.85 -14.66
C ALA A 171 -17.50 20.85 -13.86
N LEU A 172 -18.80 21.00 -14.19
CA LEU A 172 -19.71 21.80 -13.36
C LEU A 172 -19.89 21.21 -11.97
N GLY A 173 -20.04 19.88 -11.87
CA GLY A 173 -20.17 19.21 -10.59
C GLY A 173 -18.93 19.37 -9.70
N PHE A 174 -17.71 19.39 -10.27
CA PHE A 174 -16.48 19.71 -9.53
C PHE A 174 -16.57 21.06 -8.80
N PHE A 175 -17.08 22.09 -9.48
CA PHE A 175 -17.26 23.41 -8.89
C PHE A 175 -18.42 23.43 -7.90
N LEU A 176 -19.53 22.75 -8.20
CA LEU A 176 -20.68 22.63 -7.30
C LEU A 176 -20.28 22.03 -5.94
N ASP A 177 -19.40 21.03 -5.93
CA ASP A 177 -18.89 20.36 -4.72
C ASP A 177 -18.09 21.28 -3.80
N ARG A 178 -17.70 22.46 -4.29
CA ARG A 178 -16.88 23.45 -3.58
C ARG A 178 -17.64 24.75 -3.28
N VAL A 179 -18.88 24.89 -3.74
CA VAL A 179 -19.70 26.09 -3.53
C VAL A 179 -19.96 26.32 -2.04
N GLY A 180 -19.80 27.57 -1.60
CA GLY A 180 -19.99 27.97 -0.20
C GLY A 180 -18.72 28.50 0.43
N THR A 181 -18.74 28.66 1.75
CA THR A 181 -17.60 29.14 2.54
C THR A 181 -16.85 27.95 3.13
N GLN A 182 -15.54 27.93 2.91
CA GLN A 182 -14.60 26.93 3.41
C GLN A 182 -14.09 27.35 4.81
N GLU A 183 -13.60 26.40 5.62
CA GLU A 183 -13.13 26.69 6.99
C GLU A 183 -11.98 27.73 7.03
N GLY A 184 -11.16 27.81 5.97
CA GLY A 184 -10.11 28.82 5.80
C GLY A 184 -10.60 30.25 5.52
N GLY A 185 -11.92 30.46 5.46
CA GLY A 185 -12.57 31.74 5.19
C GLY A 185 -12.77 32.05 3.70
N GLY A 186 -12.21 31.24 2.80
CA GLY A 186 -12.40 31.38 1.37
C GLY A 186 -13.79 30.95 0.95
N SER A 187 -14.26 31.42 -0.22
CA SER A 187 -15.59 31.07 -0.70
C SER A 187 -15.64 30.92 -2.20
N LEU A 188 -16.42 29.95 -2.68
CA LEU A 188 -16.71 29.79 -4.10
C LEU A 188 -18.19 30.07 -4.37
N GLU A 189 -18.46 30.94 -5.33
CA GLU A 189 -19.77 31.12 -5.95
C GLU A 189 -19.70 30.77 -7.43
N VAL A 190 -20.71 30.05 -7.93
CA VAL A 190 -20.79 29.68 -9.34
C VAL A 190 -22.15 30.07 -9.87
N ARG A 191 -22.16 30.78 -11.00
CA ARG A 191 -23.37 31.13 -11.75
C ARG A 191 -23.28 30.65 -13.18
N VAL A 192 -24.44 30.33 -13.74
CA VAL A 192 -24.60 30.03 -15.15
C VAL A 192 -25.49 31.09 -15.77
N PHE A 193 -24.97 31.77 -16.79
CA PHE A 193 -25.76 32.61 -17.68
C PHE A 193 -26.66 31.69 -18.52
N SER A 194 -27.89 31.51 -18.04
CA SER A 194 -28.85 30.51 -18.50
C SER A 194 -29.79 31.10 -19.53
N ASP A 195 -29.25 31.37 -20.72
CA ASP A 195 -29.99 31.84 -21.89
C ASP A 195 -29.40 31.22 -23.16
N PRO A 196 -29.81 30.00 -23.53
CA PRO A 196 -29.27 29.28 -24.67
C PRO A 196 -29.44 30.00 -26.02
N SER A 197 -30.31 31.02 -26.08
CA SER A 197 -30.56 31.80 -27.30
C SER A 197 -29.58 32.95 -27.49
N THR A 198 -28.88 33.34 -26.43
CA THR A 198 -27.90 34.43 -26.45
C THR A 198 -26.49 33.85 -26.56
N SER A 199 -25.78 34.28 -27.60
CA SER A 199 -24.36 33.95 -27.77
C SER A 199 -23.54 34.49 -26.60
N PHE A 200 -23.06 33.59 -25.73
CA PHE A 200 -22.22 33.92 -24.59
C PHE A 200 -20.79 33.41 -24.82
N HIS A 201 -19.91 34.31 -25.24
CA HIS A 201 -18.50 34.00 -25.52
C HIS A 201 -17.42 34.81 -24.76
N PRO A 202 -17.68 35.50 -23.63
CA PRO A 202 -16.62 36.13 -22.85
C PRO A 202 -15.68 35.09 -22.23
N LYS A 203 -14.39 35.46 -22.14
CA LYS A 203 -13.30 34.67 -21.56
C LYS A 203 -12.31 35.60 -20.86
N ALA A 204 -12.40 35.66 -19.54
CA ALA A 204 -11.52 36.46 -18.72
C ALA A 204 -11.22 35.78 -17.38
N TYR A 205 -9.96 35.92 -16.94
CA TYR A 205 -9.46 35.48 -15.64
C TYR A 205 -8.96 36.72 -14.91
N ILE A 206 -9.63 37.13 -13.84
CA ILE A 206 -9.38 38.41 -13.16
C ILE A 206 -8.99 38.11 -11.72
N PHE A 207 -7.87 38.67 -11.27
CA PHE A 207 -7.32 38.49 -9.94
C PHE A 207 -7.05 39.85 -9.34
N SER A 208 -7.57 40.12 -8.15
CA SER A 208 -7.47 41.45 -7.53
C SER A 208 -7.37 41.41 -6.01
N ALA A 209 -6.81 42.46 -5.45
CA ALA A 209 -6.81 42.72 -4.02
C ALA A 209 -8.04 43.55 -3.64
N SER A 210 -8.91 43.02 -2.78
CA SER A 210 -10.14 43.68 -2.31
C SER A 210 -9.87 45.03 -1.63
N SER A 211 -8.70 45.15 -0.98
CA SER A 211 -8.29 46.35 -0.24
C SER A 211 -7.88 47.52 -1.13
N THR A 212 -7.35 47.27 -2.33
CA THR A 212 -6.81 48.32 -3.22
C THR A 212 -7.51 48.39 -4.58
N GLY A 213 -8.20 47.33 -5.00
CA GLY A 213 -8.73 47.17 -6.35
C GLY A 213 -7.66 46.94 -7.42
N GLU A 214 -6.38 46.88 -7.04
CA GLU A 214 -5.28 46.58 -7.95
C GLU A 214 -5.22 45.07 -8.23
N GLY A 215 -4.79 44.70 -9.43
CA GLY A 215 -4.74 43.30 -9.82
C GLY A 215 -4.26 43.05 -11.23
N VAL A 216 -4.55 41.85 -11.73
CA VAL A 216 -4.19 41.41 -13.08
C VAL A 216 -5.38 40.69 -13.71
N ALA A 217 -5.61 40.94 -15.00
CA ALA A 217 -6.60 40.22 -15.79
C ALA A 217 -5.97 39.61 -17.04
N PHE A 218 -6.45 38.43 -17.43
CA PHE A 218 -6.13 37.77 -18.70
C PHE A 218 -7.41 37.68 -19.52
N VAL A 219 -7.48 38.39 -20.65
CA VAL A 219 -8.66 38.43 -21.52
C VAL A 219 -8.30 37.94 -22.90
N GLY A 220 -9.06 37.00 -23.46
CA GLY A 220 -8.65 36.33 -24.69
C GLY A 220 -9.63 35.31 -25.24
N SER A 221 -9.07 34.28 -25.87
CA SER A 221 -9.83 33.18 -26.49
C SER A 221 -9.78 31.87 -25.68
N SER A 222 -9.12 31.86 -24.52
CA SER A 222 -8.91 30.66 -23.70
C SER A 222 -10.08 30.35 -22.76
N ASN A 223 -10.66 29.14 -22.88
CA ASN A 223 -11.62 28.58 -21.92
C ASN A 223 -10.92 27.68 -20.88
N ILE A 224 -11.65 27.23 -19.85
CA ILE A 224 -11.15 26.22 -18.90
C ILE A 224 -11.14 24.85 -19.59
N SER A 225 -10.07 24.58 -20.34
CA SER A 225 -9.80 23.34 -21.07
C SER A 225 -8.29 23.18 -21.28
N ARG A 226 -7.81 21.96 -21.55
CA ARG A 226 -6.37 21.74 -21.81
C ARG A 226 -5.86 22.47 -23.06
N SER A 227 -6.66 22.52 -24.12
CA SER A 227 -6.36 23.32 -25.31
C SER A 227 -6.33 24.81 -24.95
N GLY A 228 -7.34 25.32 -24.24
CA GLY A 228 -7.40 26.71 -23.83
C GLY A 228 -6.22 27.16 -22.97
N ILE A 229 -5.75 26.31 -22.05
CA ILE A 229 -4.80 26.73 -21.01
C ILE A 229 -3.34 26.37 -21.32
N SER A 230 -3.08 25.22 -21.95
CA SER A 230 -1.73 24.64 -22.00
C SER A 230 -1.17 24.36 -23.40
N SER A 231 -2.02 24.06 -24.40
CA SER A 231 -1.52 23.48 -25.66
C SER A 231 -2.11 24.07 -26.95
N GLY A 232 -3.25 24.75 -26.87
CA GLY A 232 -3.97 25.30 -28.01
C GLY A 232 -3.36 26.59 -28.55
N VAL A 233 -3.82 26.97 -29.74
CA VAL A 233 -3.45 28.23 -30.40
C VAL A 233 -4.42 29.32 -29.95
N GLU A 234 -4.21 29.82 -28.73
CA GLU A 234 -5.02 30.90 -28.14
C GLU A 234 -4.22 32.17 -27.90
N TRP A 235 -4.90 33.32 -27.92
CA TRP A 235 -4.32 34.61 -27.56
C TRP A 235 -5.02 35.17 -26.33
N ASN A 236 -4.23 35.63 -25.37
CA ASN A 236 -4.71 36.34 -24.19
C ASN A 236 -3.88 37.60 -23.99
N LEU A 237 -4.53 38.69 -23.60
CA LEU A 237 -3.85 39.91 -23.19
C LEU A 237 -3.86 39.97 -21.66
N ARG A 238 -2.67 40.08 -21.08
CA ARG A 238 -2.47 40.37 -19.66
C ARG A 238 -2.55 41.87 -19.43
N ALA A 239 -3.55 42.32 -18.67
CA ALA A 239 -3.78 43.70 -18.30
C ALA A 239 -3.55 43.91 -16.79
N GLN A 240 -2.98 45.06 -16.41
CA GLN A 240 -2.87 45.51 -15.01
C GLN A 240 -3.96 46.53 -14.65
N GLU A 241 -4.49 47.25 -15.63
CA GLU A 241 -5.69 48.06 -15.47
C GLU A 241 -6.90 47.14 -15.67
N ILE A 242 -7.60 46.85 -14.57
CA ILE A 242 -8.67 45.84 -14.54
C ILE A 242 -10.05 46.44 -14.23
N SER A 243 -10.15 47.74 -13.95
CA SER A 243 -11.40 48.33 -13.42
C SER A 243 -12.57 48.19 -14.39
N ALA A 244 -12.33 48.41 -15.69
CA ALA A 244 -13.34 48.22 -16.73
C ALA A 244 -13.77 46.75 -16.87
N ILE A 245 -12.81 45.82 -16.79
CA ILE A 245 -13.05 44.38 -16.92
C ILE A 245 -13.85 43.86 -15.72
N THR A 246 -13.46 44.24 -14.50
CA THR A 246 -14.18 43.90 -13.27
C THR A 246 -15.59 44.51 -13.23
N SER A 247 -15.78 45.72 -13.76
CA SER A 247 -17.11 46.35 -13.87
C SER A 247 -18.02 45.56 -14.80
N GLU A 248 -17.51 45.15 -15.97
CA GLU A 248 -18.27 44.35 -16.94
C GLU A 248 -18.60 42.95 -16.39
N PHE A 249 -17.65 42.30 -15.73
CA PHE A 249 -17.89 41.04 -15.02
C PHE A 249 -19.02 41.20 -14.00
N THR A 250 -19.01 42.29 -13.22
CA THR A 250 -20.03 42.56 -12.20
C THR A 250 -21.41 42.79 -12.82
N LEU A 251 -21.50 43.41 -14.00
CA LEU A 251 -22.75 43.55 -14.75
C LEU A 251 -23.30 42.19 -15.17
N LEU A 252 -22.45 41.35 -15.79
CA LEU A 252 -22.83 40.00 -16.21
C LEU A 252 -23.20 39.11 -15.01
N TRP A 253 -22.45 39.19 -13.93
CA TRP A 253 -22.70 38.44 -12.69
C TRP A 253 -24.08 38.74 -12.12
N ASN A 254 -24.51 40.00 -12.17
CA ASN A 254 -25.78 40.47 -11.63
C ASN A 254 -26.95 40.47 -12.64
N ASP A 255 -26.73 40.02 -13.88
CA ASP A 255 -27.82 39.82 -14.84
C ASP A 255 -28.83 38.80 -14.31
N ASN A 256 -30.13 39.03 -14.52
CA ASN A 256 -31.19 38.13 -14.08
C ASN A 256 -31.09 36.73 -14.71
N ARG A 257 -30.38 36.60 -15.84
CA ARG A 257 -30.10 35.33 -16.52
C ARG A 257 -28.94 34.56 -15.88
N SER A 258 -28.09 35.22 -15.10
CA SER A 258 -26.99 34.59 -14.36
C SER A 258 -27.52 33.97 -13.08
N VAL A 259 -27.96 32.71 -13.18
CA VAL A 259 -28.57 31.96 -12.07
C VAL A 259 -27.52 31.17 -11.30
N PRO A 260 -27.66 30.98 -9.98
CA PRO A 260 -26.75 30.14 -9.21
C PRO A 260 -26.73 28.69 -9.71
N LEU A 261 -25.54 28.09 -9.77
CA LEU A 261 -25.39 26.66 -10.00
C LEU A 261 -25.93 25.91 -8.78
N THR A 262 -26.86 24.98 -9.01
CA THR A 262 -27.44 24.11 -7.97
C THR A 262 -27.48 22.68 -8.48
N SER A 263 -27.56 21.70 -7.58
CA SER A 263 -27.73 20.29 -7.97
C SER A 263 -28.93 20.10 -8.90
N LYS A 264 -30.07 20.75 -8.59
CA LYS A 264 -31.24 20.73 -9.47
C LYS A 264 -30.96 21.28 -10.86
N TRP A 265 -30.26 22.42 -10.96
CA TRP A 265 -29.91 22.99 -12.26
C TRP A 265 -28.99 22.07 -13.07
N LEU A 266 -28.03 21.42 -12.40
CA LEU A 266 -27.11 20.48 -13.04
C LEU A 266 -27.86 19.25 -13.58
N ASP A 267 -28.82 18.71 -12.82
CA ASP A 267 -29.67 17.60 -13.27
C ASP A 267 -30.49 18.01 -14.51
N ASP A 268 -31.17 19.16 -14.46
CA ASP A 268 -31.93 19.71 -15.58
C ASP A 268 -31.04 19.93 -16.82
N TYR A 269 -29.78 20.35 -16.61
CA TYR A 269 -28.79 20.53 -17.67
C TYR A 269 -28.37 19.20 -18.30
N ILE A 270 -28.07 18.17 -17.49
CA ILE A 270 -27.71 16.83 -17.98
C ILE A 270 -28.83 16.25 -18.84
N GLU A 271 -30.09 16.40 -18.42
CA GLU A 271 -31.24 15.88 -19.16
C GLU A 271 -31.45 16.55 -20.53
N ARG A 272 -31.20 17.87 -20.63
CA ARG A 272 -31.42 18.65 -21.87
C ARG A 272 -30.16 18.80 -22.74
N ARG A 273 -28.98 18.42 -22.25
CA ARG A 273 -27.71 18.62 -22.95
C ARG A 273 -27.66 17.77 -24.22
N VAL A 274 -27.56 18.45 -25.35
CA VAL A 274 -27.25 17.85 -26.66
C VAL A 274 -26.03 18.56 -27.20
N VAL A 275 -24.89 17.87 -27.23
CA VAL A 275 -23.64 18.44 -27.75
C VAL A 275 -23.79 18.61 -29.27
N PRO A 276 -23.54 19.81 -29.83
CA PRO A 276 -23.56 20.02 -31.27
C PRO A 276 -22.50 19.13 -31.94
N THR A 277 -22.93 18.15 -32.73
CA THR A 277 -21.99 17.36 -33.56
C THR A 277 -21.50 18.25 -34.70
N PRO A 278 -20.18 18.32 -34.99
CA PRO A 278 -19.69 19.10 -36.12
C PRO A 278 -20.32 18.58 -37.42
N LYS A 279 -21.23 19.37 -37.99
CA LYS A 279 -21.75 19.09 -39.34
C LYS A 279 -20.69 19.52 -40.33
N ILE A 280 -20.06 18.55 -40.99
CA ILE A 280 -19.26 18.81 -42.19
C ILE A 280 -20.19 19.49 -43.21
N LYS A 281 -20.07 20.81 -43.40
CA LYS A 281 -20.80 21.51 -44.46
C LYS A 281 -20.21 21.10 -45.81
N PRO A 282 -21.05 20.76 -46.81
CA PRO A 282 -20.61 20.76 -48.20
C PRO A 282 -20.06 22.15 -48.53
N GLN A 283 -18.88 22.21 -49.15
CA GLN A 283 -18.22 23.46 -49.53
C GLN A 283 -19.19 24.34 -50.35
N GLY A 284 -19.51 25.53 -49.82
CA GLY A 284 -20.14 26.59 -50.59
C GLY A 284 -21.40 27.20 -49.98
N GLU A 285 -21.35 27.68 -48.74
CA GLU A 285 -22.28 28.72 -48.25
C GLU A 285 -21.62 29.49 -47.09
N ASP A 286 -21.34 30.77 -47.36
CA ASP A 286 -20.70 31.74 -46.46
C ASP A 286 -21.74 32.21 -45.42
N SER A 287 -22.00 31.37 -44.41
CA SER A 287 -22.69 31.78 -43.19
C SER A 287 -21.65 31.77 -42.07
N GLY A 288 -21.36 32.93 -41.48
CA GLY A 288 -20.38 33.12 -40.41
C GLY A 288 -20.73 32.41 -39.09
N GLU A 289 -20.80 31.09 -39.13
CA GLU A 289 -20.87 30.21 -37.97
C GLU A 289 -19.45 29.79 -37.60
N ILE A 290 -19.09 30.09 -36.35
CA ILE A 290 -17.79 29.80 -35.74
C ILE A 290 -17.55 28.28 -35.80
N GLU A 291 -16.43 27.87 -36.39
CA GLU A 291 -15.92 26.50 -36.27
C GLU A 291 -15.58 26.25 -34.80
N ILE A 292 -16.37 25.40 -34.14
CA ILE A 292 -16.06 24.91 -32.79
C ILE A 292 -15.15 23.69 -33.01
N ASP A 293 -13.83 23.91 -32.96
CA ASP A 293 -12.84 22.84 -32.90
C ASP A 293 -12.92 22.17 -31.53
N GLU A 294 -13.90 21.28 -31.35
CA GLU A 294 -13.98 20.41 -30.17
C GLU A 294 -13.83 18.95 -30.56
N VAL A 295 -12.78 18.35 -30.01
CA VAL A 295 -12.57 16.92 -29.99
C VAL A 295 -13.53 16.35 -28.96
N GLU A 296 -14.50 15.56 -29.40
CA GLU A 296 -15.39 14.79 -28.55
C GLU A 296 -14.54 13.91 -27.60
N GLU A 297 -14.44 14.29 -26.32
CA GLU A 297 -13.76 13.45 -25.33
C GLU A 297 -14.63 12.21 -25.10
N SER A 298 -14.11 11.04 -25.46
CA SER A 298 -14.84 9.76 -25.35
C SER A 298 -15.22 9.47 -23.90
N PRO A 299 -16.36 8.80 -23.65
CA PRO A 299 -16.75 8.38 -22.30
C PRO A 299 -15.63 7.59 -21.65
N ILE A 300 -15.37 7.87 -20.37
CA ILE A 300 -14.28 7.22 -19.64
C ILE A 300 -14.64 5.74 -19.42
N GLU A 301 -13.93 4.85 -20.12
CA GLU A 301 -14.11 3.41 -20.00
C GLU A 301 -13.12 2.75 -19.04
N PRO A 302 -13.53 1.69 -18.32
CA PRO A 302 -12.61 0.89 -17.52
C PRO A 302 -11.59 0.18 -18.41
N TRP A 303 -10.34 0.16 -17.99
CA TRP A 303 -9.26 -0.56 -18.68
C TRP A 303 -9.43 -2.08 -18.54
N GLY A 304 -8.70 -2.86 -19.34
CA GLY A 304 -8.81 -4.33 -19.36
C GLY A 304 -8.77 -4.98 -17.97
N ILE A 305 -7.80 -4.58 -17.14
CA ILE A 305 -7.64 -5.09 -15.77
C ILE A 305 -8.82 -4.73 -14.86
N GLN A 306 -9.40 -3.54 -15.04
CA GLN A 306 -10.57 -3.09 -14.29
C GLN A 306 -11.82 -3.84 -14.74
N LYS A 307 -11.95 -4.13 -16.05
CA LYS A 307 -13.02 -4.98 -16.61
C LYS A 307 -12.95 -6.40 -16.01
N GLU A 308 -11.77 -6.97 -15.87
CA GLU A 308 -11.56 -8.27 -15.20
C GLU A 308 -11.97 -8.23 -13.72
N ALA A 309 -11.50 -7.23 -12.97
CA ALA A 309 -11.82 -7.09 -11.56
C ALA A 309 -13.34 -6.84 -11.34
N LEU A 310 -13.99 -6.05 -12.18
CA LEU A 310 -15.45 -5.83 -12.17
C LEU A 310 -16.23 -7.12 -12.46
N ALA A 311 -15.73 -7.95 -13.38
CA ALA A 311 -16.31 -9.26 -13.66
C ALA A 311 -16.16 -10.21 -12.46
N ALA A 312 -14.99 -10.24 -11.82
CA ALA A 312 -14.74 -11.03 -10.61
C ALA A 312 -15.63 -10.59 -9.44
N LEU A 313 -15.79 -9.28 -9.21
CA LEU A 313 -16.72 -8.73 -8.22
C LEU A 313 -18.17 -9.11 -8.50
N THR A 314 -18.55 -9.18 -9.77
CA THR A 314 -19.89 -9.61 -10.18
C THR A 314 -20.10 -11.10 -9.89
N ALA A 315 -19.11 -11.95 -10.18
CA ALA A 315 -19.16 -13.38 -9.89
C ALA A 315 -19.24 -13.66 -8.38
N ALA A 316 -18.37 -13.02 -7.58
CA ALA A 316 -18.37 -13.16 -6.12
C ALA A 316 -19.74 -12.82 -5.50
N ARG A 317 -20.41 -11.77 -5.99
CA ARG A 317 -21.76 -11.41 -5.53
C ARG A 317 -22.81 -12.43 -5.95
N ALA A 318 -22.71 -12.99 -7.15
CA ALA A 318 -23.62 -14.04 -7.62
C ALA A 318 -23.48 -15.33 -6.80
N GLU A 319 -22.30 -15.61 -6.28
CA GLU A 319 -22.00 -16.72 -5.35
C GLU A 319 -22.49 -16.45 -3.91
N GLY A 320 -23.01 -15.25 -3.63
CA GLY A 320 -23.58 -14.87 -2.34
C GLY A 320 -22.60 -14.19 -1.39
N HIS A 321 -21.38 -13.85 -1.84
CA HIS A 321 -20.45 -13.08 -1.01
C HIS A 321 -20.95 -11.66 -0.79
N GLN A 322 -20.93 -11.23 0.48
CA GLN A 322 -21.29 -9.87 0.92
C GLN A 322 -20.06 -9.00 1.21
N ALA A 323 -18.87 -9.55 1.12
CA ALA A 323 -17.61 -8.82 1.23
C ALA A 323 -16.56 -9.43 0.30
N GLY A 324 -15.55 -8.64 -0.06
CA GLY A 324 -14.46 -9.11 -0.90
C GLY A 324 -13.25 -8.17 -0.90
N LEU A 325 -12.06 -8.76 -1.00
CA LEU A 325 -10.79 -8.07 -1.10
C LEU A 325 -10.32 -8.05 -2.56
N VAL A 326 -9.95 -6.87 -3.05
CA VAL A 326 -9.26 -6.71 -4.34
C VAL A 326 -7.87 -6.13 -4.09
N VAL A 327 -6.87 -6.85 -4.58
CA VAL A 327 -5.46 -6.47 -4.51
C VAL A 327 -5.01 -5.98 -5.88
N MET A 328 -4.67 -4.70 -6.00
CA MET A 328 -4.23 -4.11 -7.27
C MET A 328 -3.07 -3.15 -7.03
N ALA A 329 -1.94 -3.39 -7.68
CA ALA A 329 -0.75 -2.53 -7.58
C ALA A 329 -1.09 -1.04 -7.78
N THR A 330 -0.36 -0.17 -7.08
CA THR A 330 -0.47 1.28 -7.24
C THR A 330 -0.27 1.66 -8.72
N GLY A 331 -1.08 2.58 -9.21
CA GLY A 331 -1.09 2.96 -10.64
C GLY A 331 -2.11 2.19 -11.50
N LEU A 332 -2.70 1.08 -11.04
CA LEU A 332 -3.72 0.34 -11.80
C LEU A 332 -5.16 0.87 -11.64
N GLY A 333 -5.33 1.98 -10.91
CA GLY A 333 -6.62 2.68 -10.78
C GLY A 333 -7.63 2.02 -9.82
N LYS A 334 -7.22 1.73 -8.57
CA LYS A 334 -8.11 1.19 -7.50
C LYS A 334 -9.36 2.05 -7.30
N THR A 335 -9.18 3.37 -7.20
CA THR A 335 -10.28 4.33 -7.01
C THR A 335 -11.24 4.34 -8.20
N TRP A 336 -10.73 4.24 -9.42
CA TRP A 336 -11.54 4.11 -10.63
C TRP A 336 -12.36 2.83 -10.65
N LEU A 337 -11.76 1.68 -10.29
CA LEU A 337 -12.48 0.41 -10.14
C LEU A 337 -13.68 0.56 -9.19
N ALA A 338 -13.46 1.16 -8.02
CA ALA A 338 -14.50 1.38 -7.04
C ALA A 338 -15.61 2.32 -7.55
N ALA A 339 -15.23 3.40 -8.23
CA ALA A 339 -16.16 4.35 -8.83
C ALA A 339 -17.05 3.68 -9.89
N PHE A 340 -16.46 2.90 -10.81
CA PHE A 340 -17.21 2.14 -11.81
C PHE A 340 -18.18 1.14 -11.16
N ASP A 341 -17.70 0.35 -10.19
CA ASP A 341 -18.55 -0.64 -9.52
C ASP A 341 -19.67 0.00 -8.69
N SER A 342 -19.48 1.23 -8.21
CA SER A 342 -20.51 1.97 -7.46
C SER A 342 -21.75 2.31 -8.30
N THR A 343 -21.64 2.36 -9.63
CA THR A 343 -22.74 2.76 -10.54
C THR A 343 -23.87 1.73 -10.63
N ARG A 344 -23.72 0.57 -10.01
CA ARG A 344 -24.74 -0.49 -10.03
C ARG A 344 -26.07 0.03 -9.46
N PRO A 345 -27.22 -0.32 -10.08
CA PRO A 345 -28.53 0.14 -9.60
C PRO A 345 -28.86 -0.22 -8.15
N SER A 346 -28.23 -1.26 -7.61
CA SER A 346 -28.38 -1.71 -6.21
C SER A 346 -27.67 -0.82 -5.19
N PHE A 347 -26.71 0.01 -5.62
CA PHE A 347 -25.83 0.81 -4.77
C PHE A 347 -26.20 2.30 -4.88
N LYS A 348 -27.26 2.67 -4.15
CA LYS A 348 -27.75 4.06 -4.12
C LYS A 348 -26.97 4.88 -3.10
N ARG A 349 -26.73 4.31 -1.92
CA ARG A 349 -26.01 4.94 -0.81
C ARG A 349 -24.64 4.29 -0.65
N VAL A 350 -23.58 5.01 -1.00
CA VAL A 350 -22.21 4.50 -1.01
C VAL A 350 -21.41 5.22 0.07
N LEU A 351 -20.58 4.47 0.81
CA LEU A 351 -19.60 5.02 1.73
C LEU A 351 -18.21 4.69 1.20
N PHE A 352 -17.36 5.70 1.01
CA PHE A 352 -15.95 5.53 0.69
C PHE A 352 -15.12 5.94 1.90
N ILE A 353 -14.31 5.02 2.41
CA ILE A 353 -13.50 5.21 3.63
C ILE A 353 -12.02 5.26 3.24
N ALA A 354 -11.32 6.27 3.75
CA ALA A 354 -9.86 6.35 3.69
C ALA A 354 -9.31 6.98 4.98
N HIS A 355 -8.00 6.88 5.18
CA HIS A 355 -7.32 7.38 6.39
C HIS A 355 -6.83 8.85 6.27
N ARG A 356 -6.71 9.40 5.06
CA ARG A 356 -6.29 10.79 4.77
C ARG A 356 -7.37 11.54 4.01
N GLU A 357 -7.53 12.82 4.33
CA GLU A 357 -8.53 13.68 3.71
C GLU A 357 -8.21 13.97 2.23
N GLU A 358 -6.93 14.09 1.86
CA GLU A 358 -6.53 14.29 0.46
C GLU A 358 -6.94 13.11 -0.44
N ILE A 359 -6.90 11.88 0.07
CA ILE A 359 -7.37 10.69 -0.64
C ILE A 359 -8.89 10.77 -0.86
N LEU A 360 -9.63 11.25 0.14
CA LEU A 360 -11.08 11.41 0.05
C LEU A 360 -11.46 12.46 -1.00
N THR A 361 -10.77 13.60 -1.02
CA THR A 361 -10.99 14.65 -2.02
C THR A 361 -10.69 14.15 -3.44
N GLN A 362 -9.56 13.45 -3.63
CA GLN A 362 -9.22 12.83 -4.92
C GLN A 362 -10.23 11.76 -5.34
N ALA A 363 -10.69 10.92 -4.40
CA ALA A 363 -11.69 9.92 -4.67
C ALA A 363 -13.04 10.54 -5.05
N ARG A 364 -13.45 11.63 -4.39
CA ARG A 364 -14.64 12.41 -4.75
C ARG A 364 -14.55 12.92 -6.18
N ASP A 365 -13.42 13.51 -6.56
CA ASP A 365 -13.22 14.05 -7.91
C ASP A 365 -13.22 12.94 -8.99
N VAL A 366 -12.71 11.74 -8.68
CA VAL A 366 -12.84 10.55 -9.56
C VAL A 366 -14.29 10.10 -9.67
N TYR A 367 -14.99 9.98 -8.55
CA TYR A 367 -16.41 9.59 -8.53
C TYR A 367 -17.30 10.60 -9.25
N ARG A 368 -16.97 11.90 -9.20
CA ARG A 368 -17.70 12.96 -9.91
C ARG A 368 -17.69 12.75 -11.42
N ARG A 369 -16.60 12.22 -11.99
CA ARG A 369 -16.51 11.89 -13.42
C ARG A 369 -17.39 10.71 -13.81
N ILE A 370 -17.60 9.76 -12.89
CA ILE A 370 -18.42 8.56 -13.12
C ILE A 370 -19.89 8.78 -12.74
N ARG A 371 -20.17 9.65 -11.76
CA ARG A 371 -21.50 9.99 -11.23
C ARG A 371 -21.72 11.51 -11.31
N PRO A 372 -21.82 12.10 -12.51
CA PRO A 372 -21.88 13.55 -12.68
C PRO A 372 -23.06 14.21 -11.94
N SER A 373 -24.23 13.55 -11.88
CA SER A 373 -25.42 14.02 -11.15
C SER A 373 -25.51 13.55 -9.69
N GLY A 374 -24.59 12.70 -9.22
CA GLY A 374 -24.68 12.16 -7.86
C GLY A 374 -24.46 13.23 -6.79
N SER A 375 -25.16 13.16 -5.68
CA SER A 375 -24.83 13.98 -4.50
C SER A 375 -23.61 13.37 -3.80
N LEU A 376 -22.48 14.09 -3.81
CA LEU A 376 -21.21 13.64 -3.23
C LEU A 376 -20.88 14.54 -2.04
N THR A 377 -20.75 13.96 -0.84
CA THR A 377 -20.53 14.74 0.40
C THR A 377 -19.33 14.22 1.18
N MET A 378 -18.73 15.09 2.01
CA MET A 378 -17.59 14.75 2.86
C MET A 378 -18.02 14.58 4.33
N PHE A 379 -17.39 13.61 4.99
CA PHE A 379 -17.54 13.36 6.42
C PHE A 379 -16.15 13.23 7.07
N THR A 380 -15.49 14.37 7.27
CA THR A 380 -14.13 14.49 7.78
C THR A 380 -14.11 15.22 9.12
N GLY A 381 -12.96 15.74 9.55
CA GLY A 381 -12.89 16.54 10.79
C GLY A 381 -13.67 17.86 10.67
N ASN A 382 -13.66 18.40 9.45
CA ASN A 382 -14.08 19.76 9.09
C ASN A 382 -15.51 19.76 8.54
N GLU A 383 -15.84 18.79 7.67
CA GLU A 383 -17.18 18.62 7.10
C GLU A 383 -17.90 17.42 7.71
N ARG A 384 -19.21 17.55 7.96
CA ARG A 384 -20.03 16.49 8.57
C ARG A 384 -21.36 16.29 7.83
N ASP A 385 -21.31 16.18 6.51
CA ASP A 385 -22.50 15.96 5.70
C ASP A 385 -22.64 14.48 5.29
N ILE A 386 -23.72 13.87 5.79
CA ILE A 386 -24.07 12.47 5.56
C ILE A 386 -25.22 12.29 4.56
N SER A 387 -25.72 13.39 3.98
CA SER A 387 -26.93 13.39 3.16
C SER A 387 -26.70 12.92 1.72
N GLY A 388 -25.45 12.87 1.27
CA GLY A 388 -25.06 12.46 -0.07
C GLY A 388 -25.43 11.03 -0.47
N ASP A 389 -25.52 10.81 -1.78
CA ASP A 389 -25.59 9.47 -2.38
C ASP A 389 -24.27 8.73 -2.21
N VAL A 390 -23.16 9.46 -2.24
CA VAL A 390 -21.83 8.95 -1.91
C VAL A 390 -21.23 9.83 -0.82
N VAL A 391 -20.86 9.21 0.30
CA VAL A 391 -20.23 9.88 1.43
C VAL A 391 -18.76 9.46 1.49
N PHE A 392 -17.85 10.44 1.45
CA PHE A 392 -16.40 10.24 1.58
C PHE A 392 -15.98 10.55 3.01
N ALA A 393 -15.59 9.54 3.77
CA ALA A 393 -15.44 9.65 5.21
C ALA A 393 -14.07 9.23 5.71
N SER A 394 -13.53 9.98 6.67
CA SER A 394 -12.31 9.56 7.37
C SER A 394 -12.64 8.54 8.44
N ILE A 395 -11.74 7.56 8.63
CA ILE A 395 -11.94 6.52 9.64
C ILE A 395 -12.07 7.11 11.06
N GLN A 396 -11.34 8.17 11.36
CA GLN A 396 -11.37 8.83 12.67
C GLN A 396 -12.71 9.53 12.91
N SER A 397 -13.29 10.17 11.90
CA SER A 397 -14.60 10.81 12.01
C SER A 397 -15.72 9.79 12.17
N LEU A 398 -15.69 8.69 11.41
CA LEU A 398 -16.64 7.59 11.57
C LEU A 398 -16.60 6.97 12.96
N GLN A 399 -15.41 6.64 13.46
CA GLN A 399 -15.25 6.00 14.76
C GLN A 399 -15.85 6.82 15.92
N ARG A 400 -15.69 8.14 15.87
CA ARG A 400 -16.20 9.06 16.92
C ARG A 400 -17.71 9.24 16.88
N ASN A 401 -18.33 9.08 15.71
CA ASN A 401 -19.75 9.33 15.49
C ASN A 401 -20.53 8.04 15.16
N LEU A 402 -19.93 6.87 15.36
CA LEU A 402 -20.47 5.60 14.86
C LEU A 402 -21.93 5.34 15.31
N GLN A 403 -22.28 5.73 16.54
CA GLN A 403 -23.63 5.57 17.07
C GLN A 403 -24.70 6.45 16.41
N SER A 404 -24.33 7.50 15.66
CA SER A 404 -25.29 8.32 14.92
C SER A 404 -25.68 7.72 13.58
N PHE A 405 -25.03 6.64 13.15
CA PHE A 405 -25.33 5.98 11.89
C PHE A 405 -26.18 4.73 12.13
N GLU A 406 -27.24 4.57 11.35
CA GLU A 406 -27.96 3.31 11.25
C GLU A 406 -27.07 2.24 10.60
N ILE A 407 -27.20 0.99 11.05
CA ILE A 407 -26.38 -0.13 10.59
C ILE A 407 -26.55 -0.39 9.07
N ASP A 408 -27.73 -0.11 8.51
CA ASP A 408 -28.10 -0.31 7.11
C ASP A 408 -28.12 1.02 6.30
N ARG A 409 -27.44 2.06 6.82
CA ARG A 409 -27.37 3.37 6.18
C ARG A 409 -26.77 3.32 4.76
N PHE A 410 -25.81 2.42 4.52
CA PHE A 410 -25.08 2.32 3.26
C PHE A 410 -25.33 0.99 2.56
N ASP A 411 -25.60 1.03 1.26
CA ASP A 411 -25.78 -0.16 0.43
C ASP A 411 -24.43 -0.77 0.02
N TYR A 412 -23.40 0.07 -0.11
CA TYR A 412 -22.07 -0.31 -0.58
C TYR A 412 -21.00 0.44 0.19
N ILE A 413 -20.02 -0.28 0.73
CA ILE A 413 -18.90 0.32 1.46
C ILE A 413 -17.61 -0.04 0.73
N VAL A 414 -16.83 0.98 0.41
CA VAL A 414 -15.48 0.85 -0.11
C VAL A 414 -14.51 1.32 0.95
N VAL A 415 -13.50 0.52 1.25
CA VAL A 415 -12.44 0.88 2.18
C VAL A 415 -11.12 0.82 1.42
N ASP A 416 -10.55 2.00 1.14
CA ASP A 416 -9.27 2.13 0.46
C ASP A 416 -8.10 1.99 1.45
N GLU A 417 -6.95 1.58 0.93
CA GLU A 417 -5.79 1.18 1.72
C GLU A 417 -6.18 0.20 2.84
N PHE A 418 -6.93 -0.84 2.44
CA PHE A 418 -7.53 -1.84 3.33
C PHE A 418 -6.52 -2.59 4.19
N HIS A 419 -5.22 -2.49 3.90
CA HIS A 419 -4.18 -3.06 4.73
C HIS A 419 -4.14 -2.46 6.16
N HIS A 420 -4.80 -1.33 6.41
CA HIS A 420 -5.00 -0.81 7.77
C HIS A 420 -6.20 -1.43 8.52
N ALA A 421 -7.00 -2.28 7.86
CA ALA A 421 -8.29 -2.71 8.40
C ALA A 421 -8.19 -3.63 9.62
N SER A 422 -7.02 -4.23 9.86
CA SER A 422 -6.68 -5.02 11.06
C SER A 422 -6.71 -4.17 12.35
N ALA A 423 -6.54 -2.85 12.25
CA ALA A 423 -6.56 -1.97 13.42
C ALA A 423 -7.93 -1.99 14.12
N PRO A 424 -7.99 -1.96 15.48
CA PRO A 424 -9.24 -1.99 16.23
C PRO A 424 -10.26 -0.91 15.85
N THR A 425 -9.77 0.24 15.37
CA THR A 425 -10.59 1.35 14.88
C THR A 425 -11.36 0.98 13.62
N TYR A 426 -10.70 0.34 12.65
CA TYR A 426 -11.31 -0.14 11.41
C TYR A 426 -12.29 -1.28 11.68
N VAL A 427 -11.85 -2.29 12.44
CA VAL A 427 -12.69 -3.44 12.82
C VAL A 427 -14.00 -2.97 13.45
N LYS A 428 -13.94 -1.98 14.35
CA LYS A 428 -15.14 -1.41 14.99
C LYS A 428 -16.10 -0.75 14.00
N VAL A 429 -15.58 0.02 13.03
CA VAL A 429 -16.40 0.69 12.01
C VAL A 429 -16.99 -0.33 11.04
N ILE A 430 -16.18 -1.28 10.56
CA ILE A 430 -16.62 -2.34 9.64
C ILE A 430 -17.72 -3.19 10.28
N ASN A 431 -17.55 -3.59 11.54
CA ASN A 431 -18.53 -4.42 12.26
C ASN A 431 -19.83 -3.70 12.62
N HIS A 432 -19.90 -2.37 12.51
CA HIS A 432 -21.12 -1.61 12.79
C HIS A 432 -22.08 -1.61 11.61
N PHE A 433 -21.58 -1.61 10.38
CA PHE A 433 -22.41 -1.51 9.18
C PHE A 433 -22.73 -2.89 8.58
N GLU A 434 -23.92 -3.02 8.00
CA GLU A 434 -24.39 -4.20 7.28
C GLU A 434 -24.74 -3.83 5.81
N PRO A 435 -23.75 -3.52 4.96
CA PRO A 435 -24.01 -3.17 3.56
C PRO A 435 -24.38 -4.40 2.73
N LYS A 436 -24.94 -4.18 1.53
CA LYS A 436 -25.14 -5.26 0.55
C LYS A 436 -23.81 -5.82 0.05
N PHE A 437 -22.78 -4.98 0.01
CA PHE A 437 -21.42 -5.42 -0.26
C PHE A 437 -20.37 -4.51 0.40
N LEU A 438 -19.31 -5.10 0.96
CA LEU A 438 -18.10 -4.41 1.43
C LEU A 438 -16.92 -4.75 0.51
N LEU A 439 -16.29 -3.73 -0.07
CA LEU A 439 -15.10 -3.86 -0.90
C LEU A 439 -13.87 -3.32 -0.16
N GLY A 440 -12.91 -4.20 0.13
CA GLY A 440 -11.57 -3.81 0.54
C GLY A 440 -10.67 -3.61 -0.68
N LEU A 441 -10.01 -2.46 -0.79
CA LEU A 441 -9.02 -2.16 -1.82
C LEU A 441 -7.65 -1.99 -1.20
N THR A 442 -6.65 -2.71 -1.70
CA THR A 442 -5.26 -2.50 -1.27
C THR A 442 -4.28 -2.72 -2.42
N ALA A 443 -3.15 -2.01 -2.41
CA ALA A 443 -2.05 -2.29 -3.33
C ALA A 443 -1.20 -3.48 -2.89
N THR A 444 -1.13 -3.68 -1.59
CA THR A 444 -0.33 -4.70 -0.93
C THR A 444 -1.09 -5.11 0.32
N PRO A 445 -1.69 -6.31 0.38
CA PRO A 445 -1.97 -6.87 1.69
C PRO A 445 -0.60 -7.12 2.33
N ASP A 446 -0.36 -6.59 3.52
CA ASP A 446 0.77 -7.12 4.29
C ASP A 446 0.49 -8.61 4.47
N ARG A 447 1.46 -9.45 4.13
CA ARG A 447 1.22 -10.91 4.14
C ARG A 447 1.06 -11.44 5.57
N SER A 448 1.47 -10.68 6.59
CA SER A 448 1.17 -10.95 8.01
C SER A 448 -0.32 -10.77 8.32
N ASP A 449 -0.90 -9.67 7.84
CA ASP A 449 -2.30 -9.30 8.07
C ASP A 449 -3.25 -9.88 7.02
N ALA A 450 -2.72 -10.45 5.94
CA ALA A 450 -3.54 -10.96 4.84
C ALA A 450 -4.65 -11.92 5.30
N ALA A 451 -4.39 -12.71 6.35
CA ALA A 451 -5.40 -13.58 6.94
C ALA A 451 -6.50 -12.79 7.67
N ASP A 452 -6.14 -11.78 8.46
CA ASP A 452 -7.08 -10.94 9.19
C ASP A 452 -7.89 -10.03 8.23
N LEU A 453 -7.23 -9.47 7.23
CA LEU A 453 -7.84 -8.70 6.15
C LEU A 453 -8.81 -9.56 5.34
N LEU A 454 -8.41 -10.79 4.99
CA LEU A 454 -9.30 -11.73 4.31
C LEU A 454 -10.48 -12.11 5.19
N ALA A 455 -10.26 -12.35 6.49
CA ALA A 455 -11.33 -12.66 7.43
C ALA A 455 -12.37 -11.53 7.51
N LEU A 456 -11.93 -10.26 7.53
CA LEU A 456 -12.82 -9.09 7.46
C LEU A 456 -13.61 -9.01 6.14
N CYS A 457 -13.08 -9.62 5.08
CA CYS A 457 -13.75 -9.76 3.78
C CYS A 457 -14.44 -11.13 3.59
N GLY A 458 -14.69 -11.89 4.66
CA GLY A 458 -15.36 -13.20 4.56
C GLY A 458 -14.54 -14.26 3.83
N ASP A 459 -13.22 -14.23 4.00
CA ASP A 459 -12.22 -15.09 3.35
C ASP A 459 -12.26 -15.04 1.81
N ASN A 460 -12.74 -13.93 1.25
CA ASN A 460 -12.98 -13.78 -0.18
C ASN A 460 -11.97 -12.84 -0.86
N LEU A 461 -10.88 -13.42 -1.40
CA LEU A 461 -9.99 -12.71 -2.33
C LEU A 461 -10.61 -12.72 -3.73
N VAL A 462 -11.19 -11.60 -4.13
CA VAL A 462 -11.95 -11.49 -5.38
C VAL A 462 -11.02 -11.38 -6.59
N TYR A 463 -9.96 -10.59 -6.48
CA TYR A 463 -9.04 -10.33 -7.58
C TYR A 463 -7.66 -9.91 -7.08
N GLU A 464 -6.60 -10.36 -7.77
CA GLU A 464 -5.22 -9.99 -7.47
C GLU A 464 -4.45 -9.66 -8.75
N CYS A 465 -3.96 -8.43 -8.86
CA CYS A 465 -2.99 -8.01 -9.86
C CYS A 465 -1.86 -7.22 -9.19
N GLY A 466 -0.81 -7.95 -8.81
CA GLY A 466 0.41 -7.37 -8.25
C GLY A 466 1.31 -6.67 -9.28
N LEU A 467 2.42 -6.11 -8.79
CA LEU A 467 3.39 -5.31 -9.55
C LEU A 467 3.93 -6.05 -10.79
N VAL A 468 4.33 -7.31 -10.62
CA VAL A 468 4.90 -8.15 -11.69
C VAL A 468 3.91 -8.34 -12.84
N ASN A 469 2.64 -8.62 -12.53
CA ASN A 469 1.59 -8.77 -13.54
C ASN A 469 1.31 -7.43 -14.24
N GLY A 470 1.27 -6.33 -13.49
CA GLY A 470 1.11 -4.99 -14.05
C GLY A 470 2.21 -4.61 -15.05
N ILE A 471 3.46 -4.99 -14.78
CA ILE A 471 4.59 -4.79 -15.71
C ILE A 471 4.46 -5.70 -16.94
N ASN A 472 4.19 -6.99 -16.75
CA ASN A 472 4.04 -7.94 -17.87
C ASN A 472 2.91 -7.56 -18.84
N LEU A 473 1.86 -6.92 -18.33
CA LEU A 473 0.73 -6.41 -19.13
C LEU A 473 1.01 -5.04 -19.78
N GLY A 474 2.18 -4.44 -19.54
CA GLY A 474 2.54 -3.11 -20.03
C GLY A 474 1.75 -1.96 -19.40
N LEU A 475 1.07 -2.22 -18.27
CA LEU A 475 0.31 -1.20 -17.52
C LEU A 475 1.21 -0.42 -16.56
N LEU A 476 2.35 -0.99 -16.17
CA LEU A 476 3.39 -0.37 -15.36
C LEU A 476 4.72 -0.35 -16.14
N SER A 477 5.56 0.63 -15.83
CA SER A 477 6.92 0.72 -16.40
C SER A 477 7.81 -0.41 -15.88
N PRO A 478 8.73 -0.95 -16.70
CA PRO A 478 9.77 -1.85 -16.22
C PRO A 478 10.61 -1.22 -15.10
N LEU A 479 11.16 -2.07 -14.23
CA LEU A 479 11.90 -1.69 -13.02
C LEU A 479 13.38 -2.08 -13.14
N HIS A 480 14.29 -1.10 -12.98
CA HIS A 480 15.73 -1.31 -12.85
C HIS A 480 16.14 -0.96 -11.41
N TYR A 481 16.34 -1.97 -10.59
CA TYR A 481 16.69 -1.82 -9.18
C TYR A 481 18.19 -2.02 -8.98
N ARG A 482 18.86 -1.07 -8.31
CA ARG A 482 20.28 -1.15 -7.94
C ARG A 482 20.44 -0.99 -6.43
N ALA A 483 20.96 -2.03 -5.77
CA ALA A 483 21.31 -2.00 -4.36
C ALA A 483 22.82 -1.81 -4.19
N VAL A 484 23.22 -0.68 -3.62
CA VAL A 484 24.62 -0.35 -3.34
C VAL A 484 24.85 -0.28 -1.84
N LYS A 485 26.08 -0.56 -1.40
CA LYS A 485 26.41 -0.54 0.02
C LYS A 485 26.42 0.90 0.54
N ASP A 486 25.69 1.15 1.62
CA ASP A 486 25.73 2.44 2.31
C ASP A 486 27.05 2.55 3.09
N ILE A 487 27.66 3.72 3.06
CA ILE A 487 28.85 4.01 3.85
C ILE A 487 28.53 4.35 5.31
N ALA A 488 27.28 4.69 5.63
CA ALA A 488 26.85 4.92 7.00
C ALA A 488 26.90 3.64 7.84
N ASP A 489 27.22 3.80 9.12
CA ASP A 489 27.23 2.72 10.09
C ASP A 489 25.92 2.71 10.88
N TYR A 490 25.17 1.62 10.74
CA TYR A 490 23.87 1.40 11.36
C TYR A 490 23.94 0.54 12.62
N GLU A 491 25.10 -0.08 12.92
CA GLU A 491 25.24 -1.06 14.01
C GLU A 491 25.11 -0.40 15.39
N GLU A 492 25.61 0.83 15.53
CA GLU A 492 25.61 1.59 16.78
C GLU A 492 24.33 2.41 17.00
N ILE A 493 23.39 2.41 16.04
CA ILE A 493 22.15 3.18 16.13
C ILE A 493 21.13 2.42 16.99
N PRO A 494 20.57 3.04 18.04
CA PRO A 494 19.56 2.38 18.86
C PRO A 494 18.34 1.91 18.04
N TRP A 495 18.00 0.63 18.18
CA TRP A 495 16.83 -0.01 17.57
C TRP A 495 15.80 -0.36 18.66
N ARG A 496 14.60 0.22 18.58
CA ARG A 496 13.49 0.03 19.52
C ARG A 496 12.18 0.15 18.74
N GLY A 497 11.15 -0.61 19.04
CA GLY A 497 9.87 -0.46 18.32
C GLY A 497 9.91 -1.05 16.91
N GLY A 498 10.89 -1.87 16.55
CA GLY A 498 11.18 -2.23 15.15
C GLY A 498 11.63 -1.07 14.26
N ARG A 499 12.12 0.02 14.86
CA ARG A 499 12.56 1.24 14.16
C ARG A 499 13.87 1.75 14.73
N PHE A 500 14.59 2.52 13.93
CA PHE A 500 15.75 3.25 14.42
C PHE A 500 15.33 4.48 15.21
N ASP A 501 16.11 4.86 16.22
CA ASP A 501 16.01 6.19 16.82
C ASP A 501 16.28 7.25 15.74
N ILE A 502 15.27 8.04 15.39
CA ILE A 502 15.31 8.96 14.25
C ILE A 502 16.40 10.02 14.42
N ALA A 503 16.66 10.48 15.65
CA ALA A 503 17.67 11.50 15.90
C ALA A 503 19.07 10.93 15.70
N ALA A 504 19.37 9.77 16.30
CA ALA A 504 20.65 9.09 16.11
C ALA A 504 20.86 8.63 14.65
N LEU A 505 19.78 8.20 13.97
CA LEU A 505 19.83 7.85 12.54
C LEU A 505 20.17 9.07 11.68
N SER A 506 19.50 10.20 11.91
CA SER A 506 19.75 11.42 11.14
C SER A 506 21.21 11.86 11.25
N GLU A 507 21.81 11.80 12.45
CA GLU A 507 23.22 12.15 12.65
C GLU A 507 24.19 11.27 11.82
N GLN A 508 23.89 9.97 11.68
CA GLN A 508 24.71 9.06 10.86
C GLN A 508 24.50 9.27 9.36
N LEU A 509 23.30 9.69 8.94
CA LEU A 509 22.97 9.87 7.52
C LEU A 509 23.33 11.26 6.98
N GLU A 510 23.33 12.30 7.81
CA GLU A 510 23.61 13.70 7.47
C GLU A 510 25.13 13.99 7.37
N THR A 511 25.86 13.13 6.66
CA THR A 511 27.30 13.27 6.47
C THR A 511 27.64 13.66 5.03
N GLN A 512 28.61 14.55 4.88
CA GLN A 512 29.09 15.03 3.57
C GLN A 512 29.60 13.88 2.69
N GLN A 513 30.24 12.87 3.31
CA GLN A 513 30.75 11.70 2.60
C GLN A 513 29.59 10.88 1.98
N ARG A 514 28.49 10.69 2.72
CA ARG A 514 27.34 9.91 2.25
C ARG A 514 26.54 10.67 1.20
N ALA A 515 26.32 11.96 1.42
CA ALA A 515 25.68 12.82 0.42
C ALA A 515 26.47 12.83 -0.90
N LYS A 516 27.81 12.82 -0.83
CA LYS A 516 28.67 12.70 -2.02
C LYS A 516 28.49 11.37 -2.75
N GLN A 517 28.40 10.24 -2.03
CA GLN A 517 28.11 8.94 -2.63
C GLN A 517 26.76 8.97 -3.35
N ILE A 518 25.71 9.50 -2.71
CA ILE A 518 24.37 9.60 -3.29
C ILE A 518 24.39 10.45 -4.56
N PHE A 519 25.09 11.60 -4.53
CA PHE A 519 25.23 12.47 -5.68
C PHE A 519 25.93 11.77 -6.85
N ASP A 520 27.01 11.03 -6.58
CA ASP A 520 27.78 10.34 -7.62
C ASP A 520 26.97 9.22 -8.29
N GLU A 521 26.25 8.42 -7.50
CA GLU A 521 25.37 7.37 -8.02
C GLU A 521 24.19 7.97 -8.83
N TRP A 522 23.58 9.04 -8.32
CA TRP A 522 22.51 9.76 -9.02
C TRP A 522 22.98 10.39 -10.34
N SER A 523 24.15 11.03 -10.33
CA SER A 523 24.75 11.63 -11.54
C SER A 523 25.11 10.56 -12.58
N ALA A 524 25.62 9.40 -12.13
CA ALA A 524 25.90 8.27 -13.01
C ALA A 524 24.66 7.70 -13.73
N LEU A 525 23.46 7.88 -13.15
CA LEU A 525 22.18 7.54 -13.77
C LEU A 525 21.64 8.62 -14.72
N GLY A 526 22.38 9.72 -14.91
CA GLY A 526 21.96 10.88 -15.71
C GLY A 526 20.89 11.72 -15.02
N GLY A 527 20.90 11.76 -13.69
CA GLY A 527 19.84 12.39 -12.88
C GLY A 527 19.58 13.87 -13.19
N GLU A 528 20.57 14.62 -13.69
CA GLU A 528 20.43 16.03 -14.06
C GLU A 528 19.33 16.30 -15.12
N HIS A 529 18.95 15.28 -15.88
CA HIS A 529 17.95 15.37 -16.95
C HIS A 529 16.75 14.43 -16.72
N ARG A 530 16.63 13.86 -15.52
CA ARG A 530 15.65 12.81 -15.20
C ARG A 530 14.94 13.14 -13.90
N ARG A 531 13.62 13.06 -13.91
CA ARG A 531 12.78 13.46 -12.78
C ARG A 531 13.02 12.52 -11.61
N THR A 532 13.56 13.05 -10.52
CA THR A 532 14.02 12.26 -9.38
C THR A 532 13.27 12.61 -8.11
N ILE A 533 12.92 11.60 -7.30
CA ILE A 533 12.51 11.78 -5.90
C ILE A 533 13.43 11.00 -4.98
N GLY A 534 13.88 11.64 -3.89
CA GLY A 534 14.63 11.00 -2.81
C GLY A 534 13.82 10.93 -1.51
N PHE A 535 13.70 9.72 -0.95
CA PHE A 535 13.01 9.47 0.31
C PHE A 535 13.99 9.46 1.49
N CYS A 536 13.92 10.49 2.33
CA CYS A 536 14.79 10.68 3.50
C CYS A 536 14.15 10.16 4.80
N CYS A 537 14.96 10.00 5.85
CA CYS A 537 14.51 9.50 7.16
C CYS A 537 13.90 10.57 8.08
N SER A 538 14.21 11.85 7.84
CA SER A 538 13.80 12.97 8.68
C SER A 538 13.80 14.27 7.89
N ILE A 539 13.13 15.30 8.43
CA ILE A 539 13.05 16.63 7.80
C ILE A 539 14.45 17.22 7.65
N THR A 540 15.26 17.13 8.71
CA THR A 540 16.63 17.64 8.71
C THR A 540 17.49 16.95 7.65
N HIS A 541 17.31 15.65 7.45
CA HIS A 541 18.02 14.91 6.40
C HIS A 541 17.56 15.32 5.00
N ALA A 542 16.27 15.57 4.78
CA ALA A 542 15.77 16.07 3.49
C ALA A 542 16.31 17.48 3.17
N GLU A 543 16.30 18.38 4.15
CA GLU A 543 16.86 19.73 4.03
C GLU A 543 18.37 19.69 3.78
N PHE A 544 19.10 18.84 4.51
CA PHE A 544 20.53 18.62 4.33
C PHE A 544 20.88 18.14 2.91
N MET A 545 20.15 17.15 2.40
CA MET A 545 20.37 16.63 1.04
C MET A 545 20.06 17.68 -0.04
N ALA A 546 18.96 18.43 0.11
CA ALA A 546 18.63 19.53 -0.81
C ALA A 546 19.71 20.62 -0.80
N GLY A 547 20.18 21.02 0.39
CA GLY A 547 21.28 21.97 0.53
C GLY A 547 22.58 21.49 -0.12
N PHE A 548 22.96 20.22 0.13
CA PHE A 548 24.18 19.64 -0.44
C PHE A 548 24.14 19.59 -1.98
N PHE A 549 23.01 19.24 -2.58
CA PHE A 549 22.85 19.24 -4.04
C PHE A 549 22.93 20.66 -4.61
N CYS A 550 22.30 21.64 -3.95
CA CYS A 550 22.40 23.05 -4.31
C CYS A 550 23.83 23.59 -4.24
N ASP A 551 24.61 23.21 -3.22
CA ASP A 551 26.02 23.60 -3.09
C ASP A 551 26.90 23.06 -4.23
N LEU A 552 26.48 21.95 -4.85
CA LEU A 552 27.13 21.36 -6.03
C LEU A 552 26.58 21.89 -7.37
N GLY A 553 25.67 22.88 -7.33
CA GLY A 553 25.11 23.51 -8.52
C GLY A 553 23.91 22.78 -9.13
N VAL A 554 23.33 21.79 -8.46
CA VAL A 554 22.09 21.12 -8.87
C VAL A 554 20.92 21.75 -8.15
N GLU A 555 19.91 22.19 -8.90
CA GLU A 555 18.69 22.69 -8.28
C GLU A 555 17.94 21.54 -7.59
N ALA A 556 17.71 21.68 -6.28
CA ALA A 556 17.05 20.69 -5.44
C ALA A 556 16.22 21.36 -4.36
N VAL A 557 15.09 20.76 -3.98
CA VAL A 557 14.23 21.28 -2.90
C VAL A 557 13.82 20.16 -1.95
N ALA A 558 13.57 20.53 -0.69
CA ALA A 558 12.98 19.64 0.31
C ALA A 558 11.48 19.94 0.45
N VAL A 559 10.62 18.93 0.27
CA VAL A 559 9.17 19.01 0.47
C VAL A 559 8.76 18.11 1.64
N HIS A 560 8.32 18.73 2.73
CA HIS A 560 7.99 18.06 3.98
C HIS A 560 6.87 18.80 4.76
N SER A 561 6.46 18.31 5.93
CA SER A 561 5.32 18.85 6.70
C SER A 561 5.69 20.02 7.62
N GLY A 562 6.93 20.51 7.53
CA GLY A 562 7.48 21.56 8.41
C GLY A 562 7.32 22.95 7.80
N THR A 563 7.50 23.99 8.61
CA THR A 563 7.32 25.40 8.19
C THR A 563 8.37 25.87 7.17
N THR A 564 9.50 25.17 7.07
CA THR A 564 10.61 25.43 6.14
C THR A 564 10.45 24.72 4.80
N SER A 565 9.40 23.93 4.62
CA SER A 565 9.17 23.17 3.38
C SER A 565 9.03 24.07 2.17
N ALA A 566 9.57 23.61 1.04
CA ALA A 566 9.26 24.19 -0.25
C ALA A 566 7.76 24.01 -0.58
N PRO A 567 7.15 24.90 -1.38
CA PRO A 567 5.75 24.78 -1.77
C PRO A 567 5.51 23.49 -2.55
N ARG A 568 4.66 22.60 -2.02
CA ARG A 568 4.42 21.26 -2.56
C ARG A 568 3.93 21.29 -4.02
N GLY A 569 2.88 22.06 -4.30
CA GLY A 569 2.25 22.12 -5.63
C GLY A 569 3.22 22.64 -6.69
N GLU A 570 3.87 23.77 -6.42
CA GLU A 570 4.88 24.35 -7.32
C GLU A 570 6.06 23.40 -7.56
N SER A 571 6.58 22.75 -6.52
CA SER A 571 7.72 21.83 -6.65
C SER A 571 7.37 20.65 -7.57
N LEU A 572 6.17 20.07 -7.42
CA LEU A 572 5.72 18.96 -8.27
C LEU A 572 5.47 19.38 -9.72
N GLU A 573 4.91 20.58 -9.96
CA GLU A 573 4.75 21.14 -11.31
C GLU A 573 6.09 21.37 -12.01
N ARG A 574 7.07 21.93 -11.29
CA ARG A 574 8.43 22.16 -11.81
C ARG A 574 9.17 20.86 -12.08
N LEU A 575 8.96 19.84 -11.24
CA LEU A 575 9.48 18.49 -11.48
C LEU A 575 8.85 17.88 -12.73
N ASP A 576 7.53 17.96 -12.91
CA ASP A 576 6.85 17.43 -14.10
C ASP A 576 7.28 18.14 -15.39
N ALA A 577 7.50 19.46 -15.32
CA ALA A 577 8.01 20.27 -16.42
C ALA A 577 9.50 20.03 -16.75
N GLY A 578 10.24 19.31 -15.90
CA GLY A 578 11.69 19.09 -16.04
C GLY A 578 12.54 20.32 -15.70
N GLU A 579 11.96 21.33 -15.05
CA GLU A 579 12.65 22.54 -14.57
C GLU A 579 13.37 22.28 -13.24
N LEU A 580 12.93 21.27 -12.49
CA LEU A 580 13.51 20.85 -11.22
C LEU A 580 13.96 19.38 -11.34
N PRO A 581 15.27 19.07 -11.28
CA PRO A 581 15.77 17.70 -11.41
C PRO A 581 15.34 16.76 -10.27
N ILE A 582 15.30 17.25 -9.03
CA ILE A 582 15.14 16.41 -7.85
C ILE A 582 14.36 17.07 -6.70
N ILE A 583 13.49 16.29 -6.06
CA ILE A 583 12.83 16.62 -4.79
C ILE A 583 13.24 15.62 -3.71
N PHE A 584 13.65 16.12 -2.54
CA PHE A 584 13.81 15.30 -1.33
C PHE A 584 12.59 15.42 -0.44
N THR A 585 12.13 14.31 0.15
CA THR A 585 10.90 14.30 0.95
C THR A 585 10.96 13.34 2.14
N VAL A 586 10.01 13.51 3.06
CA VAL A 586 9.78 12.67 4.24
C VAL A 586 8.30 12.36 4.32
N ASP A 587 7.93 11.10 4.10
CA ASP A 587 6.61 10.47 4.30
C ASP A 587 5.37 11.10 3.62
N LEU A 588 5.44 12.34 3.15
CA LEU A 588 4.36 13.10 2.49
C LEU A 588 3.96 12.49 1.15
N PHE A 589 4.91 11.85 0.48
CA PHE A 589 4.72 11.21 -0.81
C PHE A 589 4.53 9.69 -0.69
N ASN A 590 4.33 9.14 0.51
CA ASN A 590 4.05 7.71 0.65
C ASN A 590 2.59 7.38 0.25
N GLU A 591 1.60 8.21 0.64
CA GLU A 591 0.16 7.96 0.46
C GLU A 591 -0.59 9.23 0.05
N GLY A 592 -1.59 9.12 -0.84
CA GLY A 592 -2.55 10.20 -1.12
C GLY A 592 -2.08 11.44 -1.90
N VAL A 593 -0.84 11.51 -2.40
CA VAL A 593 -0.40 12.60 -3.29
C VAL A 593 -0.26 12.12 -4.73
N ASP A 594 -0.79 12.85 -5.70
CA ASP A 594 -0.58 12.53 -7.11
C ASP A 594 0.81 13.00 -7.54
N ILE A 595 1.74 12.06 -7.73
CA ILE A 595 3.13 12.36 -8.10
C ILE A 595 3.26 12.22 -9.62
N PRO A 596 3.93 13.16 -10.31
CA PRO A 596 4.24 12.99 -11.72
C PRO A 596 5.03 11.71 -11.97
N ALA A 597 5.09 11.27 -13.23
CA ALA A 597 5.82 10.07 -13.55
C ALA A 597 7.33 10.28 -13.34
N LEU A 598 7.88 9.55 -12.37
CA LEU A 598 9.28 9.63 -11.99
C LEU A 598 10.14 8.77 -12.91
N ASP A 599 11.37 9.21 -13.16
CA ASP A 599 12.37 8.43 -13.89
C ASP A 599 13.34 7.73 -12.93
N ILE A 600 13.60 8.34 -11.77
CA ILE A 600 14.51 7.83 -10.73
C ILE A 600 13.87 7.95 -9.34
N VAL A 601 13.99 6.90 -8.52
CA VAL A 601 13.65 6.90 -7.09
C VAL A 601 14.89 6.59 -6.27
N LEU A 602 15.24 7.46 -5.32
CA LEU A 602 16.34 7.25 -4.37
C LEU A 602 15.75 6.83 -3.01
N LEU A 603 16.08 5.63 -2.55
CA LEU A 603 15.70 5.12 -1.24
C LEU A 603 16.84 5.41 -0.25
N LEU A 604 16.80 6.59 0.38
CA LEU A 604 17.89 7.10 1.22
C LEU A 604 17.72 6.78 2.70
N ARG A 605 16.74 5.94 3.04
CA ARG A 605 16.43 5.51 4.40
C ARG A 605 16.27 3.98 4.48
N PRO A 606 16.45 3.40 5.68
CA PRO A 606 16.07 2.01 5.93
C PRO A 606 14.58 1.77 5.64
N THR A 607 14.26 0.60 5.10
CA THR A 607 12.85 0.17 4.96
C THR A 607 12.43 -0.53 6.24
N GLU A 608 11.52 0.09 6.96
CA GLU A 608 10.92 -0.48 8.17
C GLU A 608 9.59 -1.19 7.86
N SER A 609 8.97 -0.89 6.70
CA SER A 609 7.66 -1.43 6.32
C SER A 609 7.62 -1.89 4.85
N PRO A 610 7.17 -3.13 4.56
CA PRO A 610 6.92 -3.60 3.18
C PRO A 610 5.94 -2.73 2.42
N ILE A 611 4.89 -2.26 3.12
CA ILE A 611 3.83 -1.43 2.55
C ILE A 611 4.45 -0.14 2.02
N VAL A 612 5.22 0.57 2.85
CA VAL A 612 5.86 1.83 2.47
C VAL A 612 6.81 1.63 1.29
N PHE A 613 7.59 0.55 1.29
CA PHE A 613 8.48 0.22 0.18
C PHE A 613 7.74 0.08 -1.16
N PHE A 614 6.67 -0.72 -1.19
CA PHE A 614 5.90 -0.92 -2.42
C PHE A 614 5.08 0.31 -2.82
N GLN A 615 4.61 1.10 -1.87
CA GLN A 615 3.96 2.39 -2.15
C GLN A 615 4.93 3.37 -2.81
N GLN A 616 6.14 3.54 -2.26
CA GLN A 616 7.19 4.38 -2.82
C GLN A 616 7.61 3.91 -4.21
N LEU A 617 7.82 2.60 -4.37
CA LEU A 617 8.19 2.00 -5.64
C LEU A 617 7.09 2.20 -6.70
N GLY A 618 5.85 1.88 -6.37
CA GLY A 618 4.76 1.89 -7.33
C GLY A 618 4.32 3.29 -7.79
N ARG A 619 4.68 4.34 -7.05
CA ARG A 619 4.57 5.73 -7.53
C ARG A 619 5.50 6.01 -8.69
N GLY A 620 6.71 5.46 -8.63
CA GLY A 620 7.66 5.49 -9.73
C GLY A 620 7.27 4.56 -10.89
N LEU A 621 6.38 3.58 -10.73
CA LEU A 621 6.09 2.60 -11.78
C LEU A 621 5.01 3.03 -12.78
N ARG A 622 4.39 4.20 -12.60
CA ARG A 622 3.42 4.73 -13.56
C ARG A 622 4.06 4.86 -14.95
N ALA A 623 3.35 4.35 -15.96
CA ALA A 623 3.75 4.42 -17.36
C ALA A 623 3.36 5.78 -17.96
N ILE A 624 4.28 6.38 -18.72
CA ILE A 624 4.00 7.57 -19.55
C ILE A 624 4.67 7.42 -20.92
N ALA A 625 4.17 8.18 -21.90
CA ALA A 625 4.82 8.29 -23.19
C ALA A 625 6.26 8.82 -23.02
N GLY A 626 7.23 8.11 -23.60
CA GLY A 626 8.65 8.48 -23.57
C GLY A 626 9.47 7.87 -22.42
N LYS A 627 8.83 7.31 -21.39
CA LYS A 627 9.55 6.61 -20.32
C LYS A 627 9.80 5.15 -20.70
N SER A 628 11.05 4.71 -20.56
CA SER A 628 11.46 3.33 -20.87
C SER A 628 11.45 2.41 -19.65
N HIS A 629 11.88 2.90 -18.48
CA HIS A 629 11.93 2.16 -17.22
C HIS A 629 11.98 3.15 -16.03
N LEU A 630 11.77 2.63 -14.83
CA LEU A 630 12.07 3.30 -13.57
C LEU A 630 13.42 2.81 -13.06
N ASP A 631 14.35 3.73 -12.77
CA ASP A 631 15.55 3.41 -11.99
C ASP A 631 15.28 3.59 -10.50
N VAL A 632 15.69 2.61 -9.69
CA VAL A 632 15.64 2.69 -8.23
C VAL A 632 17.03 2.47 -7.68
N LEU A 633 17.55 3.46 -6.97
CA LEU A 633 18.79 3.37 -6.23
C LEU A 633 18.47 3.15 -4.75
N ASP A 634 18.99 2.06 -4.21
CA ASP A 634 18.81 1.69 -2.81
C ASP A 634 20.14 1.58 -2.06
N LEU A 635 20.27 2.33 -0.96
CA LEU A 635 21.43 2.24 -0.08
C LEU A 635 21.20 1.18 1.01
N VAL A 636 22.11 0.21 1.11
CA VAL A 636 22.01 -0.94 2.01
C VAL A 636 23.06 -0.90 3.12
N GLY A 637 22.60 -0.79 4.37
CA GLY A 637 23.45 -0.69 5.56
C GLY A 637 23.72 -2.00 6.30
N ASN A 638 24.60 -1.94 7.31
CA ASN A 638 25.06 -3.07 8.14
C ASN A 638 24.12 -3.43 9.30
N HIS A 639 22.82 -3.46 9.06
CA HIS A 639 21.82 -3.83 10.08
C HIS A 639 20.86 -4.92 9.58
N ARG A 640 20.36 -5.77 10.49
CA ARG A 640 19.50 -6.91 10.13
C ARG A 640 18.20 -6.50 9.43
N SER A 641 17.69 -5.30 9.69
CA SER A 641 16.49 -4.76 9.03
C SER A 641 16.62 -4.70 7.50
N PHE A 642 17.83 -4.59 6.94
CA PHE A 642 18.05 -4.59 5.49
C PHE A 642 17.81 -5.96 4.83
N LEU A 643 17.75 -7.05 5.60
CA LEU A 643 17.33 -8.36 5.10
C LEU A 643 15.87 -8.35 4.60
N LEU A 644 15.05 -7.40 5.09
CA LEU A 644 13.68 -7.22 4.64
C LEU A 644 13.63 -6.87 3.15
N LYS A 645 14.41 -5.87 2.70
CA LYS A 645 14.43 -5.45 1.29
C LYS A 645 14.87 -6.59 0.37
N ALA A 646 15.93 -7.31 0.75
CA ALA A 646 16.38 -8.48 0.00
C ALA A 646 15.26 -9.51 -0.18
N ARG A 647 14.46 -9.75 0.87
CA ARG A 647 13.29 -10.64 0.83
C ARG A 647 12.20 -10.09 -0.10
N LEU A 648 11.82 -8.82 0.05
CA LEU A 648 10.78 -8.20 -0.78
C LEU A 648 11.14 -8.24 -2.28
N LEU A 649 12.41 -7.97 -2.62
CA LEU A 649 12.90 -8.08 -3.99
C LEU A 649 12.87 -9.52 -4.51
N ALA A 650 13.17 -10.50 -3.66
CA ALA A 650 13.09 -11.91 -4.04
C ALA A 650 11.65 -12.39 -4.20
N GLU A 651 10.71 -11.84 -3.43
CA GLU A 651 9.28 -12.09 -3.60
C GLU A 651 8.73 -11.55 -4.93
N LEU A 652 9.33 -10.50 -5.52
CA LEU A 652 8.97 -10.03 -6.87
C LEU A 652 9.27 -11.07 -7.97
N VAL A 653 10.06 -12.10 -7.67
CA VAL A 653 10.66 -12.99 -8.68
C VAL A 653 10.36 -14.47 -8.41
N GLY A 654 9.71 -14.83 -7.29
CA GLY A 654 9.52 -16.23 -6.91
C GLY A 654 8.46 -16.50 -5.84
N SER A 655 8.44 -17.75 -5.36
CA SER A 655 7.45 -18.30 -4.42
C SER A 655 7.25 -17.43 -3.18
N PRO A 656 6.01 -17.27 -2.69
CA PRO A 656 5.76 -16.52 -1.47
C PRO A 656 6.50 -17.15 -0.26
N TYR A 657 6.96 -16.31 0.67
CA TYR A 657 7.62 -16.67 1.94
C TYR A 657 9.08 -17.16 1.84
N LEU A 658 9.91 -16.43 1.10
CA LEU A 658 11.35 -16.63 1.12
C LEU A 658 11.92 -16.25 2.49
N THR A 659 12.76 -17.10 3.08
CA THR A 659 13.50 -16.71 4.29
C THR A 659 14.56 -15.67 3.94
N PRO A 660 15.05 -14.86 4.90
CA PRO A 660 16.20 -13.99 4.67
C PRO A 660 17.39 -14.72 4.02
N ARG A 661 17.58 -15.99 4.38
CA ARG A 661 18.63 -16.84 3.80
C ARG A 661 18.37 -17.20 2.34
N ASP A 662 17.12 -17.51 1.98
CA ASP A 662 16.73 -17.76 0.59
C ASP A 662 16.85 -16.48 -0.25
N ALA A 663 16.50 -15.34 0.33
CA ALA A 663 16.60 -14.02 -0.30
C ALA A 663 18.06 -13.64 -0.60
N VAL A 664 18.97 -13.85 0.35
CA VAL A 664 20.41 -13.63 0.14
C VAL A 664 20.99 -14.62 -0.87
N ALA A 665 20.52 -15.88 -0.86
CA ALA A 665 20.91 -16.85 -1.88
C ALA A 665 20.45 -16.42 -3.29
N ALA A 666 19.24 -15.86 -3.41
CA ALA A 666 18.73 -15.30 -4.66
C ALA A 666 19.53 -14.06 -5.11
N ALA A 667 19.86 -13.14 -4.19
CA ALA A 667 20.72 -12.00 -4.46
C ALA A 667 22.09 -12.42 -5.00
N LYS A 668 22.66 -13.51 -4.48
CA LYS A 668 23.94 -14.07 -4.93
C LYS A 668 23.87 -14.79 -6.27
N GLY A 669 22.79 -15.54 -6.51
CA GLY A 669 22.58 -16.32 -7.73
C GLY A 669 22.07 -15.51 -8.92
N GLY A 670 21.64 -14.27 -8.68
CA GLY A 670 20.88 -13.46 -9.63
C GLY A 670 19.40 -13.85 -9.62
N TYR A 671 18.55 -12.86 -9.86
CA TYR A 671 17.09 -13.03 -9.92
C TYR A 671 16.68 -13.63 -11.27
N ALA A 672 16.14 -14.85 -11.28
CA ALA A 672 15.68 -15.55 -12.49
C ALA A 672 14.17 -15.37 -12.71
N ASN A 673 13.71 -15.17 -13.94
CA ASN A 673 12.29 -14.92 -14.31
C ASN A 673 11.75 -13.52 -13.98
N LEU A 674 12.59 -12.49 -14.06
CA LEU A 674 12.11 -11.11 -14.05
C LEU A 674 11.25 -10.81 -15.29
N PRO A 675 10.23 -9.94 -15.19
CA PRO A 675 9.49 -9.41 -16.34
C PRO A 675 10.42 -8.84 -17.42
N GLU A 676 9.97 -8.85 -18.67
CA GLU A 676 10.74 -8.27 -19.77
C GLU A 676 11.06 -6.79 -19.49
N GLY A 677 12.33 -6.42 -19.68
CA GLY A 677 12.82 -5.08 -19.41
C GLY A 677 13.14 -4.77 -17.94
N CYS A 678 12.90 -5.68 -16.99
CA CYS A 678 13.28 -5.50 -15.58
C CYS A 678 14.69 -6.02 -15.28
N SER A 679 15.38 -5.38 -14.32
CA SER A 679 16.66 -5.86 -13.78
C SER A 679 16.79 -5.55 -12.30
N ILE A 680 17.36 -6.48 -11.54
CA ILE A 680 17.75 -6.24 -10.14
C ILE A 680 19.25 -6.55 -10.02
N VAL A 681 20.03 -5.52 -9.70
CA VAL A 681 21.49 -5.58 -9.53
C VAL A 681 21.82 -5.28 -8.08
N ILE A 682 22.53 -6.20 -7.44
CA ILE A 682 22.99 -6.04 -6.05
C ILE A 682 24.51 -6.13 -6.05
N ASP A 683 25.15 -5.13 -5.48
CA ASP A 683 26.61 -5.09 -5.39
C ASP A 683 27.16 -6.27 -4.59
N LEU A 684 28.32 -6.78 -4.99
CA LEU A 684 28.96 -7.92 -4.33
C LEU A 684 29.20 -7.65 -2.83
N GLU A 685 29.62 -6.42 -2.49
CA GLU A 685 29.83 -6.03 -1.10
C GLU A 685 28.53 -6.05 -0.28
N VAL A 686 27.38 -5.78 -0.90
CA VAL A 686 26.06 -5.87 -0.27
C VAL A 686 25.71 -7.33 -0.01
N VAL A 687 25.93 -8.23 -0.97
CA VAL A 687 25.69 -9.67 -0.78
C VAL A 687 26.53 -10.21 0.38
N GLU A 688 27.82 -9.87 0.45
CA GLU A 688 28.71 -10.26 1.55
C GLU A 688 28.26 -9.69 2.90
N LEU A 689 27.76 -8.45 2.91
CA LEU A 689 27.21 -7.82 4.11
C LEU A 689 25.97 -8.56 4.62
N LEU A 690 25.02 -8.86 3.74
CA LEU A 690 23.80 -9.60 4.09
C LEU A 690 24.10 -11.03 4.56
N GLU A 691 25.11 -11.70 3.99
CA GLU A 691 25.55 -13.02 4.44
C GLU A 691 26.05 -13.01 5.89
N LYS A 692 26.81 -11.98 6.29
CA LYS A 692 27.29 -11.83 7.68
C LYS A 692 26.16 -11.67 8.69
N LEU A 693 25.03 -11.10 8.29
CA LEU A 693 23.88 -10.84 9.17
C LEU A 693 23.04 -12.10 9.49
N LEU A 694 23.18 -13.22 8.75
CA LEU A 694 22.27 -14.38 8.78
C LEU A 694 22.53 -15.46 9.86
N GLY A 695 23.59 -15.38 10.67
CA GLY A 695 23.86 -16.30 11.80
C GLY A 695 23.95 -17.83 11.48
N ALA A 696 24.03 -18.68 12.51
CA ALA A 696 24.05 -20.16 12.39
C ALA A 696 22.64 -20.78 12.62
N PRO A 697 22.24 -21.87 11.94
CA PRO A 697 20.82 -22.25 11.84
C PRO A 697 20.33 -23.28 12.87
N ASN A 698 19.21 -23.01 13.55
CA ASN A 698 18.28 -24.01 14.10
C ASN A 698 16.79 -23.60 13.84
N ASN A 699 15.83 -24.51 14.04
CA ASN A 699 14.41 -24.25 13.73
C ASN A 699 13.75 -23.24 14.69
N GLU A 700 14.14 -23.26 15.96
CA GLU A 700 13.66 -22.35 16.99
C GLU A 700 14.17 -20.92 16.73
N ASP A 701 15.44 -20.77 16.34
CA ASP A 701 16.06 -19.51 15.92
C ASP A 701 15.32 -18.93 14.72
N ARG A 702 14.96 -19.76 13.73
CA ARG A 702 14.17 -19.32 12.57
C ARG A 702 12.79 -18.82 12.98
N ILE A 703 12.13 -19.48 13.94
CA ILE A 703 10.80 -19.07 14.40
C ILE A 703 10.89 -17.78 15.20
N ILE A 704 11.90 -17.64 16.05
CA ILE A 704 12.19 -16.39 16.78
C ILE A 704 12.52 -15.27 15.79
N GLU A 705 13.31 -15.53 14.74
CA GLU A 705 13.63 -14.53 13.72
C GLU A 705 12.37 -14.05 13.00
N ILE A 706 11.46 -14.95 12.65
CA ILE A 706 10.19 -14.60 12.03
C ILE A 706 9.28 -13.88 13.03
N ALA A 707 9.26 -14.29 14.29
CA ALA A 707 8.46 -13.66 15.33
C ALA A 707 8.95 -12.25 15.66
N ARG A 708 10.26 -12.04 15.72
CA ARG A 708 10.86 -10.71 15.88
C ARG A 708 10.58 -9.83 14.67
N ALA A 709 10.82 -10.32 13.47
CA ALA A 709 10.49 -9.59 12.25
C ALA A 709 8.99 -9.23 12.19
N TRP A 710 8.11 -10.12 12.67
CA TRP A 710 6.69 -9.81 12.82
C TRP A 710 6.47 -8.69 13.84
N ALA A 711 7.02 -8.80 15.05
CA ALA A 711 6.84 -7.77 16.08
C ALA A 711 7.35 -6.39 15.65
N GLU A 712 8.48 -6.35 14.95
CA GLU A 712 9.03 -5.12 14.38
C GLU A 712 8.08 -4.46 13.38
N SER A 713 7.32 -5.25 12.62
CA SER A 713 6.30 -4.75 11.70
C SER A 713 4.95 -4.38 12.35
N HIS A 714 4.74 -4.67 13.64
CA HIS A 714 3.45 -4.46 14.35
C HIS A 714 3.63 -3.67 15.67
N ASP A 715 4.39 -2.57 15.62
CA ASP A 715 4.62 -1.66 16.76
C ASP A 715 5.13 -2.37 18.03
N ASP A 716 6.08 -3.30 17.86
CA ASP A 716 6.67 -4.13 18.92
C ASP A 716 5.67 -5.05 19.67
N VAL A 717 4.45 -5.18 19.16
CA VAL A 717 3.51 -6.19 19.65
C VAL A 717 4.01 -7.56 19.20
N ARG A 718 4.12 -8.54 20.10
CA ARG A 718 4.53 -9.89 19.72
C ARG A 718 3.43 -10.59 18.90
N PRO A 719 3.81 -11.49 17.97
CA PRO A 719 2.82 -12.29 17.24
C PRO A 719 2.14 -13.33 18.12
N THR A 720 0.99 -13.79 17.64
CA THR A 720 0.33 -15.01 18.09
C THR A 720 0.92 -16.27 17.47
N ALA A 721 0.72 -17.42 18.12
CA ALA A 721 1.08 -18.72 17.55
C ALA A 721 0.41 -18.99 16.18
N LEU A 722 -0.83 -18.52 16.01
CA LEU A 722 -1.57 -18.69 14.76
C LEU A 722 -0.97 -17.84 13.63
N GLU A 723 -0.68 -16.56 13.90
CA GLU A 723 -0.04 -15.67 12.92
C GLU A 723 1.28 -16.24 12.40
N ILE A 724 2.14 -16.77 13.29
CA ILE A 724 3.39 -17.38 12.83
C ILE A 724 3.14 -18.68 12.08
N ALA A 725 2.16 -19.47 12.48
CA ALA A 725 1.80 -20.68 11.74
C ALA A 725 1.22 -20.37 10.34
N LEU A 726 0.48 -19.27 10.19
CA LEU A 726 -0.03 -18.76 8.93
C LEU A 726 1.10 -18.19 8.07
N ALA A 727 1.95 -17.34 8.65
CA ALA A 727 3.09 -16.73 7.99
C ALA A 727 4.12 -17.76 7.50
N THR A 728 4.37 -18.81 8.30
CA THR A 728 5.32 -19.86 7.93
C THR A 728 4.70 -21.01 7.13
N ARG A 729 3.36 -21.09 7.13
CA ARG A 729 2.57 -22.24 6.65
C ARG A 729 3.02 -23.58 7.24
N ARG A 730 3.61 -23.57 8.43
CA ARG A 730 4.20 -24.74 9.10
C ARG A 730 3.67 -24.88 10.52
N ALA A 731 3.82 -26.07 11.08
CA ALA A 731 3.69 -26.23 12.53
C ALA A 731 4.90 -25.58 13.20
N LEU A 732 4.69 -24.99 14.37
CA LEU A 732 5.77 -24.32 15.09
C LEU A 732 6.83 -25.30 15.62
N ASP A 733 6.52 -26.58 15.84
CA ASP A 733 7.49 -27.61 16.32
C ASP A 733 8.48 -27.10 17.39
N VAL A 734 7.92 -26.43 18.41
CA VAL A 734 8.63 -25.74 19.51
C VAL A 734 8.60 -26.55 20.81
N LYS A 735 8.46 -27.88 20.69
CA LYS A 735 8.30 -28.74 21.86
C LYS A 735 9.56 -28.75 22.75
N SER A 736 10.74 -28.62 22.16
CA SER A 736 12.02 -28.54 22.87
C SER A 736 12.17 -27.27 23.70
N ALA A 737 11.66 -26.14 23.21
CA ALA A 737 11.58 -24.86 23.94
C ALA A 737 10.44 -24.80 24.99
N GLY A 738 9.74 -25.91 25.26
CA GLY A 738 8.64 -25.93 26.22
C GLY A 738 7.34 -25.29 25.70
N GLY A 739 7.12 -25.30 24.39
CA GLY A 739 5.95 -24.73 23.72
C GLY A 739 6.16 -23.29 23.24
N TRP A 740 5.14 -22.75 22.58
CA TRP A 740 5.18 -21.42 21.96
C TRP A 740 5.58 -20.32 22.96
N PHE A 741 4.88 -20.25 24.09
CA PHE A 741 5.18 -19.28 25.14
C PHE A 741 6.51 -19.55 25.84
N GLY A 742 7.01 -20.79 25.82
CA GLY A 742 8.35 -21.12 26.30
C GLY A 742 9.44 -20.50 25.43
N LEU A 743 9.31 -20.65 24.10
CA LEU A 743 10.19 -20.03 23.12
C LEU A 743 10.18 -18.49 23.22
N LEU A 744 9.01 -17.88 23.37
CA LEU A 744 8.87 -16.43 23.55
C LEU A 744 9.48 -15.95 24.87
N SER A 745 9.36 -16.74 25.94
CA SER A 745 9.97 -16.43 27.23
C SER A 745 11.49 -16.43 27.16
N GLU A 746 12.10 -17.41 26.48
CA GLU A 746 13.55 -17.51 26.31
C GLU A 746 14.12 -16.39 25.42
N SER A 747 13.34 -15.94 24.43
CA SER A 747 13.74 -14.89 23.48
C SER A 747 13.46 -13.47 23.97
N GLY A 748 12.87 -13.31 25.17
CA GLY A 748 12.58 -12.02 25.80
C GLY A 748 11.34 -11.30 25.28
N MET A 749 10.47 -11.98 24.53
CA MET A 749 9.34 -11.37 23.81
C MET A 749 8.02 -11.33 24.61
N LEU A 750 7.97 -11.95 25.78
CA LEU A 750 6.80 -11.87 26.67
C LEU A 750 6.85 -10.58 27.52
N SER A 751 5.70 -9.93 27.67
CA SER A 751 5.49 -8.89 28.68
C SER A 751 5.60 -9.43 30.10
N ASP A 752 5.75 -8.55 31.10
CA ASP A 752 5.88 -8.97 32.50
C ASP A 752 4.63 -9.70 33.01
N ALA A 753 3.44 -9.29 32.56
CA ALA A 753 2.18 -9.96 32.88
C ALA A 753 2.10 -11.36 32.25
N GLU A 754 2.52 -11.51 30.98
CA GLU A 754 2.52 -12.80 30.29
C GLU A 754 3.57 -13.76 30.86
N LYS A 755 4.74 -13.26 31.27
CA LYS A 755 5.74 -14.05 32.00
C LYS A 755 5.15 -14.58 33.30
N ALA A 756 4.46 -13.74 34.07
CA ALA A 756 3.81 -14.14 35.31
C ALA A 756 2.71 -15.19 35.08
N VAL A 757 1.87 -15.00 34.06
CA VAL A 757 0.87 -16.00 33.65
C VAL A 757 1.52 -17.31 33.22
N PHE A 758 2.56 -17.26 32.38
CA PHE A 758 3.25 -18.44 31.90
C PHE A 758 3.83 -19.26 33.06
N VAL A 759 4.38 -18.62 34.08
CA VAL A 759 4.87 -19.31 35.28
C VAL A 759 3.75 -20.09 36.00
N ILE A 760 2.54 -19.52 36.08
CA ILE A 760 1.40 -20.13 36.79
C ILE A 760 0.72 -21.22 35.94
N ALA A 761 0.51 -20.95 34.64
CA ALA A 761 -0.34 -21.73 33.75
C ALA A 761 0.43 -22.56 32.71
N ARG A 762 1.77 -22.64 32.80
CA ARG A 762 2.65 -23.32 31.82
C ARG A 762 2.11 -24.66 31.35
N ASP A 763 1.82 -25.53 32.30
CA ASP A 763 1.44 -26.91 32.00
C ASP A 763 0.05 -27.00 31.35
N PHE A 764 -0.86 -26.09 31.70
CA PHE A 764 -2.18 -26.02 31.07
C PHE A 764 -2.07 -25.55 29.61
N LEU A 765 -1.26 -24.52 29.36
CA LEU A 765 -1.00 -24.01 28.00
C LEU A 765 -0.31 -25.05 27.12
N ILE A 766 0.69 -25.77 27.67
CA ILE A 766 1.37 -26.87 26.96
C ILE A 766 0.42 -28.03 26.66
N ASP A 767 -0.49 -28.36 27.57
CA ASP A 767 -1.49 -29.42 27.36
C ASP A 767 -2.47 -29.06 26.24
N ILE A 768 -2.83 -27.78 26.10
CA ILE A 768 -3.61 -27.31 24.95
C ILE A 768 -2.78 -27.37 23.67
N GLU A 769 -1.55 -26.85 23.68
CA GLU A 769 -0.69 -26.80 22.50
C GLU A 769 -0.33 -28.21 21.96
N HIS A 770 0.03 -29.13 22.84
CA HIS A 770 0.52 -30.45 22.45
C HIS A 770 -0.52 -31.57 22.63
N GLY A 771 -1.74 -31.21 23.01
CA GLY A 771 -2.85 -32.12 23.16
C GLY A 771 -3.13 -32.94 21.90
N SER A 772 -3.49 -34.22 22.09
CA SER A 772 -3.93 -35.10 21.01
C SER A 772 -5.39 -34.83 20.66
N TYR A 773 -5.64 -34.15 19.54
CA TYR A 773 -6.97 -33.84 19.05
C TYR A 773 -7.41 -34.80 17.93
N GLN A 774 -8.16 -35.84 18.31
CA GLN A 774 -8.88 -36.66 17.32
C GLN A 774 -10.19 -36.00 16.87
N LYS A 775 -10.75 -35.07 17.65
CA LYS A 775 -11.95 -34.28 17.36
C LYS A 775 -11.81 -32.87 17.95
N SER A 776 -12.53 -31.89 17.42
CA SER A 776 -12.43 -30.47 17.83
C SER A 776 -13.02 -30.15 19.21
N PHE A 777 -13.82 -31.06 19.81
CA PHE A 777 -14.67 -30.70 20.96
C PHE A 777 -13.95 -30.11 22.17
N LYS A 778 -12.75 -30.60 22.49
CA LYS A 778 -11.93 -30.03 23.57
C LYS A 778 -11.65 -28.54 23.30
N LEU A 779 -11.17 -28.22 22.10
CA LEU A 779 -10.87 -26.84 21.69
C LEU A 779 -12.14 -25.99 21.62
N VAL A 780 -13.25 -26.54 21.10
CA VAL A 780 -14.55 -25.86 21.07
C VAL A 780 -15.08 -25.57 22.47
N THR A 781 -14.87 -26.46 23.45
CA THR A 781 -15.27 -26.21 24.84
C THR A 781 -14.47 -25.07 25.47
N ILE A 782 -13.16 -24.99 25.22
CA ILE A 782 -12.35 -23.85 25.68
C ILE A 782 -12.81 -22.57 25.00
N GLN A 783 -13.05 -22.60 23.69
CA GLN A 783 -13.56 -21.44 22.93
C GLN A 783 -14.94 -20.99 23.43
N ALA A 784 -15.82 -21.93 23.81
CA ALA A 784 -17.11 -21.62 24.41
C ALA A 784 -16.97 -20.91 25.76
N LEU A 785 -16.06 -21.38 26.61
CA LEU A 785 -15.76 -20.74 27.91
C LEU A 785 -15.19 -19.32 27.74
N ILE A 786 -14.31 -19.12 26.77
CA ILE A 786 -13.75 -17.79 26.46
C ILE A 786 -14.88 -16.86 25.97
N LYS A 787 -15.69 -17.32 25.01
CA LYS A 787 -16.78 -16.54 24.43
C LYS A 787 -17.86 -16.14 25.45
N SER A 788 -18.05 -16.95 26.49
CA SER A 788 -18.98 -16.64 27.59
C SER A 788 -18.31 -15.94 28.78
N GLU A 789 -17.06 -15.48 28.65
CA GLU A 789 -16.26 -14.88 29.73
C GLU A 789 -16.24 -15.72 31.02
N ALA A 790 -16.29 -17.05 30.86
CA ALA A 790 -16.47 -18.03 31.92
C ALA A 790 -15.26 -18.96 32.09
N LEU A 791 -14.14 -18.69 31.42
CA LEU A 791 -12.94 -19.53 31.55
C LEU A 791 -12.45 -19.63 33.00
N ARG A 792 -12.55 -18.53 33.76
CA ARG A 792 -12.14 -18.45 35.18
C ARG A 792 -13.30 -18.39 36.17
N LYS A 793 -14.54 -18.30 35.69
CA LYS A 793 -15.74 -18.17 36.55
C LYS A 793 -16.55 -19.46 36.49
N PRO A 794 -17.05 -19.97 37.62
CA PRO A 794 -17.99 -21.09 37.60
C PRO A 794 -19.19 -20.78 36.70
N THR A 795 -19.51 -21.71 35.79
CA THR A 795 -20.62 -21.57 34.83
C THR A 795 -21.43 -22.85 34.73
N SER A 796 -22.68 -22.74 34.26
CA SER A 796 -23.52 -23.92 34.01
C SER A 796 -22.95 -24.72 32.84
N LEU A 797 -22.90 -26.04 32.99
CA LEU A 797 -22.53 -26.94 31.89
C LEU A 797 -23.49 -26.79 30.70
N SER A 798 -24.76 -26.50 30.98
CA SER A 798 -25.78 -26.27 29.96
C SER A 798 -25.45 -25.07 29.08
N ASP A 799 -24.96 -23.98 29.68
CA ASP A 799 -24.62 -22.75 28.96
C ASP A 799 -23.39 -22.96 28.07
N VAL A 800 -22.36 -23.64 28.59
CA VAL A 800 -21.18 -24.02 27.80
C VAL A 800 -21.57 -24.89 26.61
N CYS A 801 -22.47 -25.85 26.81
CA CYS A 801 -22.99 -26.69 25.73
C CYS A 801 -23.76 -25.87 24.68
N ALA A 802 -24.60 -24.92 25.10
CA ALA A 802 -25.36 -24.07 24.18
C ALA A 802 -24.45 -23.19 23.30
N VAL A 803 -23.40 -22.60 23.89
CA VAL A 803 -22.42 -21.80 23.15
C VAL A 803 -21.59 -22.68 22.21
N ALA A 804 -21.17 -23.87 22.65
CA ALA A 804 -20.47 -24.85 21.82
C ALA A 804 -21.31 -25.30 20.61
N LYS A 805 -22.64 -25.43 20.76
CA LYS A 805 -23.57 -25.67 19.64
C LYS A 805 -23.44 -24.55 18.62
N THR A 806 -23.58 -23.30 19.05
CA THR A 806 -23.47 -22.14 18.16
C THR A 806 -22.14 -22.10 17.41
N ILE A 807 -21.02 -22.45 18.06
CA ILE A 807 -19.69 -22.47 17.44
C ILE A 807 -19.62 -23.53 16.33
N ILE A 808 -20.05 -24.76 16.61
CA ILE A 808 -19.95 -25.87 15.63
C ILE A 808 -20.83 -25.63 14.42
N TYR A 809 -22.07 -25.15 14.59
CA TYR A 809 -23.01 -24.96 13.47
C TYR A 809 -22.66 -23.76 12.58
N ARG A 810 -21.82 -22.84 13.04
CA ARG A 810 -21.33 -21.71 12.23
C ARG A 810 -20.18 -22.10 11.31
N ASP A 811 -19.50 -23.22 11.54
CA ASP A 811 -18.40 -23.69 10.69
C ASP A 811 -18.71 -25.09 10.12
N PRO A 812 -19.03 -25.19 8.80
CA PRO A 812 -19.27 -26.47 8.12
C PRO A 812 -18.16 -27.51 8.28
N ARG A 813 -16.91 -27.09 8.55
CA ARG A 813 -15.76 -27.98 8.77
C ARG A 813 -15.80 -28.65 10.14
N LEU A 814 -16.35 -27.96 11.16
CA LEU A 814 -16.54 -28.50 12.51
C LEU A 814 -17.76 -29.42 12.60
N LEU A 815 -18.82 -29.14 11.82
CA LEU A 815 -19.99 -30.03 11.71
C LEU A 815 -19.61 -31.45 11.32
N ALA A 816 -18.55 -31.63 10.52
CA ALA A 816 -18.06 -32.95 10.12
C ALA A 816 -17.65 -33.84 11.30
N ASP A 817 -17.26 -33.27 12.45
CA ASP A 817 -16.90 -34.05 13.64
C ASP A 817 -18.11 -34.74 14.31
N LEU A 818 -19.33 -34.29 13.99
CA LEU A 818 -20.60 -34.86 14.42
C LEU A 818 -21.06 -36.03 13.52
N ASN A 819 -20.46 -36.22 12.35
CA ASN A 819 -20.87 -37.28 11.41
C ASN A 819 -20.63 -38.70 11.96
N ASP A 820 -19.57 -38.90 12.75
CA ASP A 820 -19.30 -40.17 13.44
C ASP A 820 -20.06 -40.29 14.78
N ALA A 821 -20.89 -39.29 15.13
CA ALA A 821 -21.67 -39.25 16.36
C ALA A 821 -23.11 -39.76 16.17
N LEU A 822 -23.43 -40.42 15.05
CA LEU A 822 -24.76 -40.96 14.71
C LEU A 822 -25.36 -41.91 15.77
N GLY A 823 -24.56 -42.42 16.71
CA GLY A 823 -25.05 -43.18 17.87
C GLY A 823 -25.52 -42.32 19.06
N ASN A 824 -25.34 -40.99 19.02
CA ASN A 824 -25.67 -40.06 20.10
C ASN A 824 -26.75 -39.01 19.72
N PHE A 825 -27.05 -38.87 18.43
CA PHE A 825 -28.02 -37.90 17.91
C PHE A 825 -29.00 -38.59 16.95
N LEU A 826 -30.30 -38.35 17.11
CA LEU A 826 -31.33 -38.75 16.13
C LEU A 826 -31.15 -38.01 14.80
N ASP A 827 -30.84 -36.71 14.88
CA ASP A 827 -30.50 -35.85 13.74
C ASP A 827 -29.29 -34.97 14.12
N PRO A 828 -28.08 -35.26 13.59
CA PRO A 828 -26.89 -34.44 13.82
C PRO A 828 -27.01 -33.01 13.28
N SER A 829 -27.98 -32.71 12.41
CA SER A 829 -28.23 -31.34 11.93
C SER A 829 -29.17 -30.56 12.85
N ASN A 830 -29.90 -31.25 13.74
CA ASN A 830 -30.80 -30.62 14.71
C ASN A 830 -30.98 -31.43 16.02
N PRO A 831 -29.95 -31.52 16.87
CA PRO A 831 -29.98 -32.31 18.09
C PRO A 831 -30.81 -31.61 19.18
N THR A 832 -31.55 -32.41 19.94
CA THR A 832 -32.27 -31.92 21.13
C THR A 832 -31.28 -31.46 22.21
N THR A 833 -31.71 -30.56 23.09
CA THR A 833 -30.88 -30.05 24.20
C THR A 833 -30.32 -31.18 25.06
N THR A 834 -31.10 -32.23 25.31
CA THR A 834 -30.69 -33.38 26.13
C THR A 834 -29.66 -34.26 25.42
N GLU A 835 -29.82 -34.53 24.12
CA GLU A 835 -28.82 -35.29 23.35
C GLU A 835 -27.48 -34.54 23.29
N TRP A 836 -27.56 -33.22 23.09
CA TRP A 836 -26.40 -32.33 23.02
C TRP A 836 -25.63 -32.28 24.35
N GLN A 837 -26.33 -32.07 25.48
CA GLN A 837 -25.72 -32.08 26.81
C GLN A 837 -25.09 -33.43 27.15
N ARG A 838 -25.77 -34.55 26.84
CA ARG A 838 -25.24 -35.90 27.09
C ARG A 838 -23.96 -36.17 26.29
N TYR A 839 -23.91 -35.70 25.05
CA TYR A 839 -22.72 -35.85 24.22
C TYR A 839 -21.52 -35.12 24.83
N TRP A 840 -21.69 -33.85 25.19
CA TRP A 840 -20.63 -33.01 25.78
C TRP A 840 -20.17 -33.52 27.15
N GLN A 841 -21.10 -33.96 28.00
CA GLN A 841 -20.79 -34.63 29.27
C GLN A 841 -19.90 -35.86 29.08
N LYS A 842 -20.21 -36.69 28.08
CA LYS A 842 -19.44 -37.90 27.79
C LYS A 842 -18.08 -37.58 27.17
N ASN A 843 -17.99 -36.59 26.26
CA ASN A 843 -16.76 -36.05 25.68
C ASN A 843 -17.04 -34.62 25.20
N PRO A 844 -16.27 -33.59 25.58
CA PRO A 844 -14.92 -33.63 26.16
C PRO A 844 -14.84 -33.53 27.68
N ILE A 845 -15.97 -33.27 28.37
CA ILE A 845 -15.98 -32.87 29.80
C ILE A 845 -15.44 -33.99 30.72
N SER A 846 -15.85 -35.24 30.51
CA SER A 846 -15.32 -36.39 31.27
C SER A 846 -13.79 -36.53 31.17
N ALA A 847 -13.20 -36.11 30.04
CA ALA A 847 -11.76 -36.23 29.79
C ALA A 847 -10.91 -35.17 30.51
N TRP A 848 -11.54 -34.24 31.23
CA TRP A 848 -10.86 -33.15 31.96
C TRP A 848 -11.22 -33.06 33.45
N ILE A 849 -12.12 -33.93 33.95
CA ILE A 849 -12.56 -33.95 35.36
C ILE A 849 -12.04 -35.19 36.13
N GLY A 850 -11.71 -36.29 35.44
CA GLY A 850 -11.32 -37.56 36.10
C GLY A 850 -9.81 -37.76 36.30
N GLU A 851 -9.42 -38.44 37.38
CA GLU A 851 -8.06 -38.97 37.60
C GLU A 851 -7.77 -40.26 36.79
N ASP A 852 -8.79 -40.85 36.15
CA ASP A 852 -8.72 -42.14 35.47
C ASP A 852 -8.58 -42.02 33.93
N ALA A 853 -7.40 -41.60 33.45
CA ALA A 853 -6.94 -41.94 32.11
C ALA A 853 -5.45 -41.61 31.95
N LYS A 854 -4.58 -42.63 32.05
CA LYS A 854 -3.19 -42.68 31.53
C LYS A 854 -2.55 -41.30 31.19
N GLY A 855 -2.37 -40.44 32.19
CA GLY A 855 -1.54 -39.22 32.09
C GLY A 855 -2.20 -37.89 31.72
N SER A 856 -3.53 -37.71 31.70
CA SER A 856 -4.13 -36.36 31.58
C SER A 856 -4.44 -35.74 32.94
N ARG A 857 -3.98 -34.51 33.19
CA ARG A 857 -4.30 -33.74 34.41
C ARG A 857 -5.76 -33.25 34.39
N ALA A 858 -6.42 -33.27 35.54
CA ALA A 858 -7.77 -32.74 35.72
C ALA A 858 -7.72 -31.20 35.80
N TRP A 859 -7.98 -30.54 34.67
CA TRP A 859 -7.94 -29.08 34.58
C TRP A 859 -9.24 -28.41 35.01
N PHE A 860 -10.34 -29.15 35.09
CA PHE A 860 -11.66 -28.62 35.43
C PHE A 860 -12.35 -29.46 36.50
N ASN A 861 -13.17 -28.82 37.32
CA ASN A 861 -14.04 -29.44 38.31
C ASN A 861 -15.50 -29.28 37.88
N LEU A 862 -16.31 -30.32 38.12
CA LEU A 862 -17.77 -30.28 37.92
C LEU A 862 -18.47 -30.68 39.22
N THR A 863 -19.13 -29.72 39.86
CA THR A 863 -19.91 -29.94 41.08
C THR A 863 -21.39 -29.65 40.78
N GLY A 864 -22.20 -30.70 40.65
CA GLY A 864 -23.57 -30.56 40.14
C GLY A 864 -23.55 -30.15 38.67
N ASP A 865 -24.06 -28.96 38.37
CA ASP A 865 -24.04 -28.35 37.03
C ASP A 865 -22.98 -27.24 36.89
N GLN A 866 -22.22 -26.95 37.95
CA GLN A 866 -21.20 -25.90 37.97
C GLN A 866 -19.86 -26.44 37.46
N PHE A 867 -19.45 -25.96 36.30
CA PHE A 867 -18.19 -26.26 35.64
C PHE A 867 -17.21 -25.10 35.84
N ALA A 868 -16.02 -25.39 36.38
CA ALA A 868 -15.02 -24.38 36.70
C ALA A 868 -13.60 -24.89 36.46
N LEU A 869 -12.69 -23.98 36.07
CA LEU A 869 -11.26 -24.26 35.97
C LEU A 869 -10.68 -24.55 37.36
N ALA A 870 -9.86 -25.60 37.48
CA ALA A 870 -9.21 -26.01 38.72
C ALA A 870 -7.86 -25.31 38.98
N LEU A 871 -7.58 -24.24 38.25
CA LEU A 871 -6.35 -23.44 38.33
C LEU A 871 -6.69 -22.05 38.89
N GLU A 872 -6.01 -21.66 39.97
CA GLU A 872 -6.17 -20.32 40.55
C GLU A 872 -5.32 -19.30 39.80
N ILE A 873 -5.97 -18.29 39.23
CA ILE A 873 -5.33 -17.18 38.50
C ILE A 873 -5.59 -15.88 39.27
N PRO A 874 -4.55 -15.11 39.64
CA PRO A 874 -4.70 -13.80 40.27
C PRO A 874 -5.58 -12.86 39.42
N ALA A 875 -6.42 -12.05 40.05
CA ALA A 875 -7.41 -11.23 39.36
C ALA A 875 -6.76 -10.25 38.37
N GLU A 876 -5.60 -9.69 38.75
CA GLU A 876 -4.79 -8.77 37.95
C GLU A 876 -4.15 -9.41 36.70
N LEU A 877 -4.01 -10.74 36.68
CA LEU A 877 -3.48 -11.49 35.52
C LEU A 877 -4.59 -12.14 34.69
N GLY A 878 -5.85 -11.97 35.09
CA GLY A 878 -6.99 -12.70 34.53
C GLY A 878 -7.20 -12.47 33.04
N GLU A 879 -7.14 -11.22 32.59
CA GLU A 879 -7.33 -10.88 31.17
C GLU A 879 -6.17 -11.41 30.32
N THR A 880 -4.94 -11.29 30.78
CA THR A 880 -3.75 -11.83 30.11
C THR A 880 -3.80 -13.35 30.00
N PHE A 881 -4.25 -14.05 31.05
CA PHE A 881 -4.45 -15.50 31.00
C PHE A 881 -5.51 -15.89 29.98
N ASP A 882 -6.67 -15.23 29.97
CA ASP A 882 -7.75 -15.52 29.02
C ASP A 882 -7.26 -15.33 27.57
N ALA A 883 -6.47 -14.26 27.31
CA ALA A 883 -5.87 -13.99 26.01
C ALA A 883 -4.86 -15.06 25.57
N MET A 884 -3.94 -15.49 26.45
CA MET A 884 -2.95 -16.54 26.12
C MET A 884 -3.61 -17.91 25.87
N VAL A 885 -4.69 -18.23 26.59
CA VAL A 885 -5.47 -19.46 26.36
C VAL A 885 -6.24 -19.37 25.05
N ALA A 886 -6.82 -18.22 24.72
CA ALA A 886 -7.49 -17.99 23.44
C ALA A 886 -6.52 -18.19 22.27
N GLU A 887 -5.37 -17.53 22.32
CA GLU A 887 -4.30 -17.60 21.32
C GLU A 887 -3.93 -19.05 20.98
N ILE A 888 -3.57 -19.85 22.00
CA ILE A 888 -3.10 -21.21 21.76
C ILE A 888 -4.24 -22.15 21.34
N THR A 889 -5.47 -21.90 21.82
CA THR A 889 -6.66 -22.65 21.42
C THR A 889 -6.97 -22.43 19.94
N GLU A 890 -6.85 -21.19 19.47
CA GLU A 890 -7.10 -20.80 18.09
C GLU A 890 -6.08 -21.42 17.13
N TYR A 891 -4.79 -21.29 17.45
CA TYR A 891 -3.72 -21.97 16.71
C TYR A 891 -3.97 -23.48 16.59
N ARG A 892 -4.37 -24.12 17.69
CA ARG A 892 -4.63 -25.56 17.69
C ARG A 892 -5.88 -25.95 16.94
N LEU A 893 -6.93 -25.14 16.98
CA LEU A 893 -8.15 -25.37 16.21
C LEU A 893 -7.86 -25.25 14.70
N TYR A 894 -7.09 -24.25 14.30
CA TYR A 894 -6.61 -24.09 12.93
C TYR A 894 -5.80 -25.31 12.46
N ARG A 895 -4.80 -25.75 13.24
CA ARG A 895 -3.99 -26.95 12.92
C ARG A 895 -4.84 -28.21 12.82
N TYR A 896 -5.84 -28.34 13.69
CA TYR A 896 -6.79 -29.46 13.65
C TYR A 896 -7.57 -29.46 12.33
N LEU A 897 -8.18 -28.33 11.97
CA LEU A 897 -8.97 -28.16 10.75
C LEU A 897 -8.14 -28.42 9.48
N LEU A 898 -6.91 -27.89 9.41
CA LEU A 898 -5.98 -28.19 8.32
C LEU A 898 -5.73 -29.69 8.17
N SER A 899 -5.47 -30.39 9.29
CA SER A 899 -5.22 -31.84 9.26
C SER A 899 -6.43 -32.66 8.78
N ARG A 900 -7.65 -32.08 8.85
CA ARG A 900 -8.88 -32.69 8.34
C ARG A 900 -9.06 -32.47 6.85
N VAL A 901 -8.72 -31.29 6.34
CA VAL A 901 -8.69 -31.00 4.90
C VAL A 901 -7.68 -31.91 4.20
N ASP A 902 -6.44 -31.99 4.72
CA ASP A 902 -5.37 -32.87 4.19
C ASP A 902 -5.76 -34.36 4.18
N LYS A 903 -6.62 -34.81 5.11
CA LYS A 903 -7.10 -36.20 5.18
C LYS A 903 -8.29 -36.48 4.27
N LYS A 904 -9.15 -35.49 4.01
CA LYS A 904 -10.35 -35.64 3.18
C LYS A 904 -10.01 -35.61 1.69
N ASP A 905 -8.96 -34.87 1.30
CA ASP A 905 -8.48 -34.75 -0.09
C ASP A 905 -7.34 -35.71 -0.50
N ARG A 906 -6.73 -36.45 0.43
CA ARG A 906 -5.78 -37.54 0.10
C ARG A 906 -6.50 -38.79 -0.45
N GLN A 907 -7.28 -38.64 -1.51
CA GLN A 907 -7.83 -39.79 -2.23
C GLN A 907 -6.74 -40.45 -3.06
N ARG A 908 -6.33 -41.66 -2.67
CA ARG A 908 -5.40 -42.48 -3.45
C ARG A 908 -6.03 -42.81 -4.80
N ARG A 909 -5.26 -42.63 -5.87
CA ARG A 909 -5.62 -42.96 -7.25
C ARG A 909 -4.64 -43.96 -7.83
N GLN A 910 -5.13 -44.78 -8.75
CA GLN A 910 -4.32 -45.67 -9.57
C GLN A 910 -4.31 -45.14 -11.01
N PRO A 911 -3.16 -44.88 -11.64
CA PRO A 911 -3.10 -44.40 -13.01
C PRO A 911 -3.62 -45.46 -13.99
N ILE A 912 -4.43 -45.02 -14.96
CA ILE A 912 -4.83 -45.80 -16.12
C ILE A 912 -3.87 -45.50 -17.28
N ALA A 913 -3.22 -46.51 -17.83
CA ALA A 913 -2.33 -46.38 -18.98
C ALA A 913 -3.10 -46.01 -20.27
N LEU A 914 -2.38 -45.53 -21.30
CA LEU A 914 -2.98 -45.10 -22.58
C LEU A 914 -3.77 -46.21 -23.30
N ASN A 915 -3.47 -47.48 -23.02
CA ASN A 915 -4.19 -48.64 -23.54
C ASN A 915 -5.44 -49.02 -22.70
N GLY A 916 -5.82 -48.20 -21.72
CA GLY A 916 -6.97 -48.43 -20.83
C GLY A 916 -6.69 -49.36 -19.64
N GLN A 917 -5.46 -49.88 -19.48
CA GLN A 917 -5.12 -50.77 -18.38
C GLN A 917 -4.91 -49.98 -17.08
N GLN A 918 -5.62 -50.35 -16.02
CA GLN A 918 -5.36 -49.83 -14.66
C GLN A 918 -4.05 -50.40 -14.13
N LEU A 919 -3.11 -49.52 -13.77
CA LEU A 919 -1.79 -49.89 -13.27
C LEU A 919 -1.85 -50.11 -11.75
N ASP A 920 -1.23 -51.19 -11.27
CA ASP A 920 -1.02 -51.38 -9.83
C ASP A 920 0.14 -50.46 -9.40
N ALA A 921 -0.14 -49.15 -9.31
CA ALA A 921 0.71 -48.05 -8.84
C ALA A 921 -0.19 -47.02 -8.16
N ALA A 922 0.12 -46.58 -6.94
CA ALA A 922 -0.72 -45.63 -6.20
C ALA A 922 -0.04 -44.27 -6.07
N PHE A 923 -0.80 -43.20 -6.34
CA PHE A 923 -0.41 -41.83 -6.04
C PHE A 923 -1.53 -41.07 -5.34
N ALA A 924 -1.18 -39.95 -4.71
CA ALA A 924 -2.13 -38.98 -4.19
C ALA A 924 -1.68 -37.57 -4.58
N VAL A 925 -2.64 -36.69 -4.85
CA VAL A 925 -2.41 -35.25 -4.92
C VAL A 925 -2.59 -34.69 -3.51
N GLU A 926 -1.59 -33.98 -3.02
CA GLU A 926 -1.69 -33.20 -1.80
C GLU A 926 -1.90 -31.74 -2.14
N ALA A 927 -2.78 -31.12 -1.36
CA ALA A 927 -3.14 -29.73 -1.49
C ALA A 927 -2.76 -28.97 -0.23
N LEU A 928 -2.48 -27.68 -0.36
CA LEU A 928 -2.37 -26.76 0.76
C LEU A 928 -3.42 -25.69 0.52
N LEU A 929 -4.33 -25.52 1.48
CA LEU A 929 -5.45 -24.57 1.36
C LEU A 929 -6.36 -24.85 0.14
N GLY A 930 -6.58 -26.13 -0.19
CA GLY A 930 -7.38 -26.52 -1.37
C GLY A 930 -6.66 -26.35 -2.70
N ILE A 931 -5.41 -25.87 -2.71
CA ILE A 931 -4.61 -25.70 -3.92
C ILE A 931 -3.64 -26.88 -4.06
N PRO A 932 -3.66 -27.64 -5.17
CA PRO A 932 -2.73 -28.73 -5.41
C PRO A 932 -1.27 -28.25 -5.38
N ASN A 933 -0.41 -28.92 -4.61
CA ASN A 933 1.00 -28.53 -4.48
C ASN A 933 2.00 -29.67 -4.66
N SER A 934 1.59 -30.91 -4.47
CA SER A 934 2.50 -32.04 -4.59
C SER A 934 1.81 -33.33 -4.94
N ILE A 935 2.55 -34.22 -5.58
CA ILE A 935 2.14 -35.59 -5.87
C ILE A 935 3.02 -36.53 -5.06
N VAL A 936 2.39 -37.47 -4.39
CA VAL A 936 3.08 -38.47 -3.56
C VAL A 936 2.87 -39.86 -4.12
N PHE A 937 3.97 -40.51 -4.50
CA PHE A 937 4.01 -41.91 -4.93
C PHE A 937 4.54 -42.81 -3.82
N GLU A 938 3.78 -43.83 -3.43
CA GLU A 938 4.24 -44.82 -2.45
C GLU A 938 4.80 -46.07 -3.16
N SER A 939 6.09 -46.36 -2.98
CA SER A 939 6.69 -47.62 -3.41
C SER A 939 6.56 -48.70 -2.34
N ALA A 940 6.17 -49.91 -2.75
CA ALA A 940 6.24 -51.11 -1.92
C ALA A 940 7.45 -51.97 -2.33
N GLY A 941 8.49 -52.06 -1.50
CA GLY A 941 9.71 -52.84 -1.77
C GLY A 941 9.66 -54.27 -1.23
N GLY A 942 9.96 -55.28 -2.08
CA GLY A 942 10.05 -56.73 -1.74
C GLY A 942 11.41 -57.15 -1.15
N ALA A 943 11.74 -58.41 -0.79
CA ALA A 943 11.11 -59.73 -0.88
C ALA A 943 11.51 -60.60 0.34
N GLY A 944 10.70 -61.61 0.70
CA GLY A 944 11.17 -62.83 1.39
C GLY A 944 10.58 -63.19 2.76
N LYS A 945 10.13 -62.25 3.60
CA LYS A 945 9.63 -62.59 4.96
C LYS A 945 8.38 -61.86 5.47
N SER A 946 7.88 -60.83 4.78
CA SER A 946 6.80 -59.97 5.31
C SER A 946 5.42 -60.13 4.65
N GLY A 947 5.25 -61.01 3.66
CA GLY A 947 3.94 -61.25 3.02
C GLY A 947 3.38 -60.10 2.16
N ILE A 948 4.14 -59.01 1.94
CA ILE A 948 3.67 -57.82 1.22
C ILE A 948 4.02 -57.94 -0.28
N LYS A 949 3.01 -57.84 -1.15
CA LYS A 949 3.18 -57.85 -2.62
C LYS A 949 3.91 -56.59 -3.10
N ARG A 950 4.87 -56.79 -4.02
CA ARG A 950 5.59 -55.72 -4.73
C ARG A 950 4.61 -55.03 -5.68
N ASN A 951 4.66 -53.70 -5.75
CA ASN A 951 3.90 -52.90 -6.71
C ASN A 951 4.58 -53.05 -8.09
N PRO A 952 4.04 -53.87 -9.02
CA PRO A 952 4.73 -54.27 -10.24
C PRO A 952 4.79 -53.14 -11.27
N ASP A 953 3.82 -52.22 -11.23
CA ASP A 953 3.64 -51.16 -12.23
C ASP A 953 4.13 -49.78 -11.75
N TYR A 954 4.84 -49.70 -10.61
CA TYR A 954 5.30 -48.43 -10.01
C TYR A 954 5.99 -47.49 -11.00
N VAL A 955 6.87 -48.04 -11.85
CA VAL A 955 7.61 -47.30 -12.87
C VAL A 955 6.67 -46.77 -13.94
N ALA A 956 5.78 -47.64 -14.45
CA ALA A 956 4.79 -47.27 -15.45
C ALA A 956 3.78 -46.24 -14.92
N GLY A 957 3.43 -46.30 -13.63
CA GLY A 957 2.57 -45.32 -12.98
C GLY A 957 3.21 -43.93 -12.90
N ILE A 958 4.51 -43.85 -12.60
CA ILE A 958 5.24 -42.57 -12.65
C ILE A 958 5.30 -42.04 -14.08
N ASP A 959 5.59 -42.89 -15.08
CA ASP A 959 5.64 -42.49 -16.49
C ASP A 959 4.30 -41.87 -16.95
N VAL A 960 3.17 -42.49 -16.60
CA VAL A 960 1.83 -41.99 -16.96
C VAL A 960 1.54 -40.62 -16.33
N VAL A 961 1.82 -40.46 -15.04
CA VAL A 961 1.55 -39.20 -14.33
C VAL A 961 2.48 -38.08 -14.79
N LEU A 962 3.77 -38.36 -15.04
CA LEU A 962 4.70 -37.38 -15.62
C LEU A 962 4.27 -36.94 -17.01
N SER A 963 3.77 -37.86 -17.84
CA SER A 963 3.22 -37.52 -19.15
C SER A 963 2.02 -36.59 -19.02
N ARG A 964 1.08 -36.88 -18.13
CA ARG A 964 -0.12 -36.05 -17.93
C ARG A 964 0.19 -34.69 -17.32
N LEU A 965 1.16 -34.62 -16.41
CA LEU A 965 1.68 -33.35 -15.89
C LEU A 965 2.31 -32.49 -16.97
N ARG A 966 3.05 -33.10 -17.90
CA ARG A 966 3.58 -32.41 -19.08
C ARG A 966 2.45 -31.84 -19.93
N ASP A 967 1.37 -32.59 -20.14
CA ASP A 967 0.23 -32.13 -20.93
C ASP A 967 -0.50 -30.92 -20.26
N LEU A 968 -0.31 -30.74 -18.94
CA LEU A 968 -0.77 -29.56 -18.19
C LEU A 968 0.29 -28.44 -18.09
N ASN A 969 1.44 -28.58 -18.75
CA ASN A 969 2.56 -27.63 -18.65
C ASN A 969 3.07 -27.45 -17.21
N ALA A 970 2.99 -28.50 -16.39
CA ALA A 970 3.41 -28.46 -14.99
C ALA A 970 4.93 -28.30 -14.86
N VAL A 971 5.36 -27.58 -13.83
CA VAL A 971 6.78 -27.44 -13.45
C VAL A 971 7.03 -28.29 -12.21
N ILE A 972 8.10 -29.09 -12.19
CA ILE A 972 8.53 -29.82 -11.00
C ILE A 972 9.47 -28.92 -10.21
N LEU A 973 9.02 -28.42 -9.06
CA LEU A 973 9.78 -27.50 -8.21
C LEU A 973 10.88 -28.20 -7.40
N ASP A 974 10.53 -29.32 -6.79
CA ASP A 974 11.45 -30.14 -6.00
C ASP A 974 10.97 -31.60 -6.01
N ALA A 975 11.87 -32.53 -5.71
CA ALA A 975 11.52 -33.91 -5.50
C ALA A 975 12.35 -34.49 -4.35
N TYR A 976 11.72 -35.15 -3.40
CA TYR A 976 12.41 -35.74 -2.25
C TYR A 976 11.73 -36.99 -1.70
N VAL A 977 12.49 -37.78 -0.95
CA VAL A 977 12.00 -39.01 -0.34
C VAL A 977 11.45 -38.72 1.05
N ASP A 978 10.15 -38.94 1.23
CA ASP A 978 9.39 -38.60 2.43
C ASP A 978 8.91 -39.86 3.15
N SER A 979 9.85 -40.73 3.54
CA SER A 979 9.54 -42.04 4.15
C SER A 979 10.03 -42.16 5.59
N GLY A 980 9.41 -43.06 6.37
CA GLY A 980 9.53 -43.16 7.83
C GLY A 980 10.95 -42.99 8.41
N ASN A 981 11.97 -43.64 7.83
CA ASN A 981 13.33 -43.57 8.39
C ASN A 981 14.17 -42.36 7.92
N VAL A 982 13.72 -41.60 6.92
CA VAL A 982 14.45 -40.42 6.37
C VAL A 982 13.67 -39.12 6.46
N LYS A 983 12.38 -39.16 6.84
CA LYS A 983 11.50 -37.98 6.98
C LYS A 983 11.96 -36.97 8.03
N ASN A 984 12.82 -37.39 8.96
CA ASN A 984 13.38 -36.51 10.00
C ASN A 984 14.73 -35.90 9.59
N LEU A 985 15.27 -36.26 8.41
CA LEU A 985 16.49 -35.65 7.88
C LEU A 985 16.17 -34.33 7.15
N PRO A 986 17.11 -33.36 7.13
CA PRO A 986 17.00 -32.15 6.33
C PRO A 986 16.68 -32.45 4.85
N ILE A 987 15.94 -31.54 4.19
CA ILE A 987 15.56 -31.69 2.77
C ILE A 987 16.77 -32.01 1.86
N PRO A 988 17.94 -31.35 1.98
CA PRO A 988 19.12 -31.66 1.18
C PRO A 988 19.53 -33.15 1.22
N ASP A 989 19.44 -33.78 2.40
CA ASP A 989 19.87 -35.17 2.61
C ASP A 989 18.86 -36.21 2.08
N ARG A 990 17.66 -35.75 1.72
CA ARG A 990 16.57 -36.58 1.17
C ARG A 990 16.13 -36.14 -0.22
N ARG A 991 16.80 -35.16 -0.84
CA ARG A 991 16.48 -34.61 -2.16
C ARG A 991 16.87 -35.58 -3.26
N VAL A 992 16.02 -35.68 -4.27
CA VAL A 992 16.22 -36.46 -5.49
C VAL A 992 16.98 -35.59 -6.49
N HIS A 993 18.24 -35.93 -6.73
CA HIS A 993 19.09 -35.22 -7.68
C HIS A 993 18.97 -35.82 -9.08
N LEU A 994 18.56 -35.01 -10.05
CA LEU A 994 18.35 -35.44 -11.43
C LEU A 994 19.65 -35.44 -12.27
N GLY A 995 20.76 -34.96 -11.72
CA GLY A 995 22.06 -34.84 -12.40
C GLY A 995 22.30 -33.42 -12.94
N THR A 996 23.41 -33.23 -13.67
CA THR A 996 23.76 -31.93 -14.29
C THR A 996 22.86 -31.58 -15.47
N ASP A 997 22.27 -32.59 -16.09
CA ASP A 997 21.52 -32.44 -17.34
C ASP A 997 20.07 -31.99 -17.08
N TYR A 998 19.61 -32.03 -15.83
CA TYR A 998 18.26 -31.64 -15.43
C TYR A 998 18.32 -30.95 -14.05
N ALA A 999 18.24 -29.61 -14.03
CA ALA A 999 18.15 -28.84 -12.80
C ALA A 999 16.68 -28.67 -12.37
N LEU A 1000 16.45 -28.59 -11.06
CA LEU A 1000 15.16 -28.20 -10.49
C LEU A 1000 15.19 -26.69 -10.18
N PRO A 1001 14.13 -25.91 -10.45
CA PRO A 1001 12.83 -26.34 -10.98
C PRO A 1001 12.90 -26.78 -12.45
N LEU A 1002 12.19 -27.87 -12.78
CA LEU A 1002 12.20 -28.50 -14.09
C LEU A 1002 10.88 -28.27 -14.81
N ASP A 1003 10.91 -27.48 -15.88
CA ASP A 1003 9.76 -27.27 -16.76
C ASP A 1003 9.53 -28.49 -17.66
N LEU A 1004 8.34 -29.07 -17.59
CA LEU A 1004 7.99 -30.21 -18.43
C LEU A 1004 7.63 -29.77 -19.87
N ARG A 1005 7.36 -28.48 -20.13
CA ARG A 1005 7.08 -27.94 -21.48
C ARG A 1005 8.25 -28.25 -22.43
N GLY A 1006 7.95 -28.91 -23.55
CA GLY A 1006 8.96 -29.21 -24.59
C GLY A 1006 10.01 -30.28 -24.24
N SER A 1007 9.97 -30.91 -23.07
CA SER A 1007 10.95 -31.93 -22.66
C SER A 1007 10.75 -33.26 -23.43
N THR A 1008 11.69 -33.61 -24.32
CA THR A 1008 11.67 -34.85 -25.13
C THR A 1008 12.14 -36.10 -24.38
N ALA A 1009 12.53 -36.00 -23.11
CA ALA A 1009 13.19 -37.09 -22.37
C ALA A 1009 12.57 -37.41 -20.99
N LEU A 1010 11.24 -37.50 -20.86
CA LEU A 1010 10.56 -37.94 -19.62
C LEU A 1010 11.13 -39.25 -19.05
N GLU A 1011 11.54 -40.17 -19.93
CA GLU A 1011 12.18 -41.43 -19.54
C GLU A 1011 13.54 -41.20 -18.85
N ALA A 1012 14.34 -40.22 -19.30
CA ALA A 1012 15.62 -39.88 -18.69
C ALA A 1012 15.41 -39.23 -17.30
N ILE A 1013 14.44 -38.33 -17.19
CA ILE A 1013 14.05 -37.68 -15.93
C ILE A 1013 13.62 -38.73 -14.90
N ARG A 1014 12.70 -39.64 -15.26
CA ARG A 1014 12.29 -40.74 -14.38
C ARG A 1014 13.46 -41.65 -14.00
N LYS A 1015 14.34 -42.02 -14.95
CA LYS A 1015 15.52 -42.85 -14.66
C LYS A 1015 16.44 -42.16 -13.64
N ALA A 1016 16.65 -40.86 -13.78
CA ALA A 1016 17.43 -40.07 -12.83
C ALA A 1016 16.75 -40.02 -11.45
N MET A 1017 15.44 -39.76 -11.40
CA MET A 1017 14.65 -39.77 -10.16
C MET A 1017 14.79 -41.09 -9.39
N LEU A 1018 14.53 -42.22 -10.06
CA LEU A 1018 14.60 -43.54 -9.43
C LEU A 1018 16.03 -43.91 -9.00
N LYS A 1019 17.04 -43.53 -9.79
CA LYS A 1019 18.47 -43.78 -9.47
C LYS A 1019 18.91 -43.00 -8.25
N SER A 1020 18.55 -41.73 -8.13
CA SER A 1020 18.83 -40.93 -6.92
C SER A 1020 18.05 -41.45 -5.72
N MET A 1021 16.74 -41.73 -5.90
CA MET A 1021 15.90 -42.30 -4.86
C MET A 1021 16.44 -43.60 -4.28
N ALA A 1022 17.08 -44.46 -5.09
CA ALA A 1022 17.67 -45.71 -4.63
C ALA A 1022 18.83 -45.53 -3.63
N LYS A 1023 19.54 -44.40 -3.71
CA LYS A 1023 20.71 -44.09 -2.86
C LYS A 1023 20.34 -43.39 -1.55
N ILE A 1024 19.23 -42.65 -1.53
CA ILE A 1024 18.76 -41.92 -0.35
C ILE A 1024 18.39 -42.89 0.79
N GLY A 1025 18.96 -42.65 1.98
CA GLY A 1025 18.77 -43.45 3.19
C GLY A 1025 19.67 -44.70 3.31
N LYS A 1026 20.75 -44.83 2.54
CA LYS A 1026 21.78 -45.89 2.71
C LYS A 1026 23.05 -45.30 3.33
N ALA A 1027 23.61 -45.98 4.34
CA ALA A 1027 24.94 -45.64 4.88
C ALA A 1027 26.02 -45.86 3.81
N ALA A 1028 27.05 -45.00 3.77
CA ALA A 1028 28.09 -44.96 2.74
C ALA A 1028 28.91 -46.27 2.58
N THR A 1029 28.82 -47.20 3.52
CA THR A 1029 29.60 -48.45 3.57
C THR A 1029 28.78 -49.75 3.50
N ALA A 1030 27.44 -49.70 3.36
CA ALA A 1030 26.60 -50.91 3.44
C ALA A 1030 26.37 -51.59 2.07
N THR A 1031 26.83 -52.84 1.92
CA THR A 1031 26.70 -53.62 0.67
C THR A 1031 25.39 -54.41 0.54
N SER A 1032 24.63 -54.66 1.61
CA SER A 1032 23.28 -55.26 1.51
C SER A 1032 22.62 -55.32 2.89
N ALA A 1033 21.32 -55.00 2.97
CA ALA A 1033 20.40 -55.27 4.11
C ALA A 1033 20.05 -54.14 5.11
N GLY A 1034 20.03 -52.87 4.69
CA GLY A 1034 19.36 -51.81 5.47
C GLY A 1034 18.77 -50.73 4.56
N GLY A 1035 17.50 -50.88 4.17
CA GLY A 1035 16.81 -49.90 3.34
C GLY A 1035 15.31 -49.89 3.61
N ASN A 1036 14.68 -48.72 3.54
CA ASN A 1036 13.24 -48.56 3.74
C ASN A 1036 12.43 -49.56 2.92
N SER A 1037 11.58 -50.35 3.58
CA SER A 1037 10.63 -51.28 2.94
C SER A 1037 9.54 -50.56 2.14
N ARG A 1038 9.31 -49.26 2.43
CA ARG A 1038 8.48 -48.33 1.66
C ARG A 1038 9.20 -46.99 1.48
N LYS A 1039 9.32 -46.50 0.24
CA LYS A 1039 9.76 -45.12 -0.04
C LYS A 1039 8.57 -44.34 -0.61
N ALA A 1040 8.25 -43.20 -0.02
CA ALA A 1040 7.32 -42.24 -0.59
C ALA A 1040 8.13 -41.20 -1.36
N LEU A 1041 7.94 -41.13 -2.67
CA LEU A 1041 8.49 -40.08 -3.51
C LEU A 1041 7.49 -38.94 -3.54
N ARG A 1042 7.88 -37.78 -3.03
CA ARG A 1042 7.09 -36.55 -3.10
C ARG A 1042 7.68 -35.67 -4.19
N ILE A 1043 6.83 -35.23 -5.11
CA ILE A 1043 7.15 -34.33 -6.21
C ILE A 1043 6.35 -33.04 -5.96
N GLN A 1044 7.03 -31.93 -5.73
CA GLN A 1044 6.40 -30.61 -5.67
C GLN A 1044 6.17 -30.09 -7.08
N ILE A 1045 4.98 -29.55 -7.33
CA ILE A 1045 4.53 -29.18 -8.66
C ILE A 1045 3.94 -27.76 -8.69
N GLU A 1046 4.07 -27.10 -9.83
CA GLU A 1046 3.51 -25.77 -10.14
C GLU A 1046 2.85 -25.75 -11.52
N ASN A 1047 2.11 -24.69 -11.83
CA ASN A 1047 1.24 -24.50 -13.02
C ASN A 1047 0.01 -25.43 -13.09
N VAL A 1048 -0.43 -25.95 -11.94
CA VAL A 1048 -1.63 -26.79 -11.83
C VAL A 1048 -2.58 -26.33 -10.72
N GLN A 1049 -2.28 -25.17 -10.10
CA GLN A 1049 -3.00 -24.62 -8.96
C GLN A 1049 -4.41 -24.12 -9.29
N ILE A 1050 -4.69 -23.87 -10.57
CA ILE A 1050 -6.02 -23.49 -11.07
C ILE A 1050 -7.05 -24.62 -11.01
N TYR A 1051 -6.60 -25.87 -10.85
CA TYR A 1051 -7.46 -27.04 -10.76
C TYR A 1051 -7.74 -27.41 -9.31
N THR A 1052 -8.91 -27.96 -9.03
CA THR A 1052 -9.16 -28.55 -7.70
C THR A 1052 -8.26 -29.78 -7.50
N PRO A 1053 -7.87 -30.12 -6.25
CA PRO A 1053 -7.07 -31.31 -5.96
C PRO A 1053 -7.74 -32.60 -6.45
N LYS A 1054 -9.07 -32.64 -6.36
CA LYS A 1054 -9.88 -33.75 -6.83
C LYS A 1054 -9.82 -33.91 -8.35
N ASP A 1055 -9.99 -32.82 -9.10
CA ASP A 1055 -10.02 -32.87 -10.56
C ASP A 1055 -8.64 -33.14 -11.14
N LEU A 1056 -7.60 -32.52 -10.56
CA LEU A 1056 -6.22 -32.85 -10.88
C LEU A 1056 -5.91 -34.33 -10.60
N ALA A 1057 -6.32 -34.86 -9.44
CA ALA A 1057 -6.11 -36.28 -9.12
C ALA A 1057 -6.84 -37.22 -10.08
N ASN A 1058 -8.06 -36.86 -10.51
CA ASN A 1058 -8.84 -37.65 -11.47
C ASN A 1058 -8.21 -37.61 -12.87
N TYR A 1059 -7.75 -36.44 -13.32
CA TYR A 1059 -7.06 -36.29 -14.59
C TYR A 1059 -5.76 -37.08 -14.61
N LEU A 1060 -4.89 -36.88 -13.61
CA LEU A 1060 -3.65 -37.64 -13.47
C LEU A 1060 -3.90 -39.15 -13.35
N GLY A 1061 -5.04 -39.54 -12.78
CA GLY A 1061 -5.51 -40.93 -12.68
C GLY A 1061 -6.03 -41.49 -14.01
N GLY A 1062 -6.45 -40.65 -14.94
CA GLY A 1062 -7.01 -41.04 -16.24
C GLY A 1062 -8.51 -41.30 -16.22
N THR A 1063 -9.19 -40.88 -15.15
CA THR A 1063 -10.65 -40.98 -15.01
C THR A 1063 -11.37 -39.69 -15.41
N LEU A 1064 -10.63 -38.61 -15.67
CA LEU A 1064 -11.12 -37.35 -16.21
C LEU A 1064 -10.31 -37.02 -17.49
N PRO A 1065 -10.93 -36.83 -18.66
CA PRO A 1065 -10.25 -36.40 -19.88
C PRO A 1065 -9.69 -34.97 -19.76
N LEU A 1066 -8.65 -34.65 -20.55
CA LEU A 1066 -8.07 -33.30 -20.56
C LEU A 1066 -9.10 -32.24 -20.95
N ASP A 1067 -9.90 -32.52 -21.99
CA ASP A 1067 -10.91 -31.58 -22.49
C ASP A 1067 -12.01 -31.30 -21.45
N GLU A 1068 -12.30 -32.25 -20.55
CA GLU A 1068 -13.29 -32.12 -19.49
C GLU A 1068 -12.68 -31.44 -18.24
N LEU A 1069 -11.39 -31.63 -17.96
CA LEU A 1069 -10.65 -30.88 -16.93
C LEU A 1069 -10.50 -29.39 -17.33
N VAL A 1070 -10.19 -29.12 -18.60
CA VAL A 1070 -10.18 -27.77 -19.17
C VAL A 1070 -11.63 -27.26 -19.31
N GLY A 1071 -12.56 -28.18 -19.57
CA GLY A 1071 -14.01 -27.96 -19.63
C GLY A 1071 -14.62 -27.53 -18.29
N SER A 1072 -14.19 -28.09 -17.15
CA SER A 1072 -14.68 -27.68 -15.83
C SER A 1072 -14.29 -26.25 -15.47
N LEU A 1073 -13.25 -25.69 -16.10
CA LEU A 1073 -12.92 -24.26 -16.04
C LEU A 1073 -13.87 -23.39 -16.89
N THR A 1074 -14.54 -23.98 -17.89
CA THR A 1074 -15.49 -23.30 -18.78
C THR A 1074 -16.96 -23.58 -18.45
N SER A 1075 -17.31 -24.70 -17.79
CA SER A 1075 -18.67 -24.97 -17.31
C SER A 1075 -18.99 -24.21 -16.03
N ALA A 1076 -17.99 -23.96 -15.17
CA ALA A 1076 -18.09 -22.96 -14.11
C ALA A 1076 -18.27 -21.53 -14.66
N ARG A 1077 -18.02 -21.31 -15.96
CA ARG A 1077 -18.32 -20.07 -16.70
C ARG A 1077 -19.60 -20.14 -17.56
N SER A 1078 -20.24 -21.30 -17.71
CA SER A 1078 -21.44 -21.46 -18.58
C SER A 1078 -22.72 -21.83 -17.84
N ASP A 1079 -22.66 -22.35 -16.62
CA ASP A 1079 -23.85 -22.55 -15.77
C ASP A 1079 -24.43 -21.24 -15.21
N THR A 1080 -23.87 -20.10 -15.62
CA THR A 1080 -24.39 -18.73 -15.40
C THR A 1080 -25.06 -18.14 -16.64
N ALA A 1081 -25.35 -18.96 -17.67
CA ALA A 1081 -26.09 -18.57 -18.87
C ALA A 1081 -27.36 -19.41 -19.10
N SER A 1082 -28.15 -19.65 -18.04
CA SER A 1082 -29.57 -20.01 -18.16
C SER A 1082 -30.42 -19.29 -17.12
#